data_AF-A0ABD0KFH1-F1
#
_entry.id   AF-A0ABD0KFH1-F1
#
_cell.length_a   1.000
_cell.length_b   1.000
_cell.length_c   1.000
_cell.angle_alpha   90.00
_cell.angle_beta   90.00
_cell.angle_gamma   90.00
#
_symmetry.space_group_name_H-M   'P 1'
#
loop_
_entity.id
_entity.type
_entity.pdbx_description
1 polymer ?
#
loop_
_entity_poly.entity_id
_entity_poly.type
_entity_poly.pdbx_seq_one_letter_code
_entity_poly.pdbx_strand_id
1 'polypeptide(L)'
;MASSGLRVIRGPGWGQGEADGGEGHVGTVVGTTADGTAQVLWDGGQVVTCRAGSRDLRVMDNATIGIRHPGVVCDECHEQSIVGMRWKCCTCDDFDLCSLCYFNDSHDRNHQFQRYETPQSDPVKMERRSRSLKIRVMGIFPDATVVRGKDWEFKDQDGGSGKEGTVVDLLTPADYSARSTVRVKWNSGGTNVYRVGFKGKMDLKYTEESPGGECYPDHLPIFDASNYKSVTTGAQVSLQDGISEGDKVVLNLSPDKIQQLRAARSDICQVLDKTGQVQGVTENGEAVVAFGPRKYKISASVLKKVSVGDKVRVLDDKERLEALQDGHGGSNKEMRKALGKVGEAVKVDSDGDVVVDFQGQKWLFNPACLTPAPGQSVDDISGQVAGGDDDDSDDNASGINMLGQLMGAIAMAAASQARQQVGGMVFLKAIIDNEVSTVRDLLQREPKLGHLEITKLLVEKGALLNQRDRDGDTPLNAGMKFDAIADFLIKKGCDVTIANNNGQTPSHKAAAYGHSQILRLLMANGADFNAVDKAGDTPLHDAITHSRTSATEVLIGWPRIDVRRKNKKGFTPLQYTAFKGEASIAELLVSKDRNLVNEQKEDGFAALHVAAINNYTDVMKVLLEKEAYMDAVQLLLKHGADVNAKDSDGDRPLHILMCSHTQPGGQREMFLLLLIGATPRVKAEERVRIACYLLQAGADPEARNDNGKTALEVCGNQTIVDNVKRFLDANPVLRRQQRATSAAEARQRSSTADNLCRKCCFRPANVLIVPCGHKAVCISCCKTR
;
A
#
# COMPACT_ATOMS: atom_id res chain seq x y z
N MET A 1 -25.16 17.90 -20.46
CA MET A 1 -23.73 17.60 -20.18
C MET A 1 -23.55 16.65 -18.99
N ALA A 2 -24.39 16.71 -17.96
CA ALA A 2 -24.20 15.96 -16.71
C ALA A 2 -24.21 14.42 -16.81
N SER A 3 -24.89 13.85 -17.81
CA SER A 3 -24.93 12.41 -18.08
C SER A 3 -23.91 11.93 -19.12
N SER A 4 -23.09 12.84 -19.66
CA SER A 4 -22.08 12.52 -20.67
C SER A 4 -20.91 11.78 -20.02
N GLY A 5 -20.62 10.57 -20.48
CA GLY A 5 -19.61 9.66 -19.93
C GLY A 5 -20.17 8.41 -19.27
N LEU A 6 -21.49 8.33 -19.01
CA LEU A 6 -22.12 7.14 -18.44
C LEU A 6 -21.87 5.92 -19.32
N ARG A 7 -21.51 4.80 -18.68
CA ARG A 7 -21.37 3.50 -19.36
C ARG A 7 -22.69 2.77 -19.32
N VAL A 8 -23.18 2.33 -20.47
CA VAL A 8 -24.51 1.76 -20.64
C VAL A 8 -24.46 0.43 -21.41
N ILE A 9 -25.49 -0.39 -21.20
CA ILE A 9 -25.79 -1.57 -22.03
C ILE A 9 -27.23 -1.47 -22.54
N ARG A 10 -27.63 -2.34 -23.49
CA ARG A 10 -29.03 -2.40 -23.94
C ARG A 10 -30.02 -2.66 -22.79
N GLY A 11 -31.12 -1.91 -22.82
CA GLY A 11 -32.24 -2.01 -21.90
C GLY A 11 -33.37 -2.90 -22.45
N PRO A 12 -34.42 -3.14 -21.64
CA PRO A 12 -35.52 -4.03 -22.02
C PRO A 12 -36.37 -3.51 -23.20
N GLY A 13 -36.32 -2.20 -23.51
CA GLY A 13 -37.04 -1.62 -24.65
C GLY A 13 -36.26 -1.64 -25.95
N TRP A 14 -35.04 -2.18 -25.96
CA TRP A 14 -34.13 -2.14 -27.10
C TRP A 14 -34.71 -2.81 -28.35
N GLY A 15 -34.98 -2.00 -29.38
CA GLY A 15 -35.53 -2.46 -30.66
C GLY A 15 -34.58 -2.28 -31.85
N GLN A 16 -33.28 -2.06 -31.62
CA GLN A 16 -32.33 -1.65 -32.67
C GLN A 16 -31.39 -2.77 -33.15
N GLY A 17 -31.79 -4.04 -32.99
CA GLY A 17 -30.99 -5.19 -33.42
C GLY A 17 -29.66 -5.30 -32.68
N GLU A 18 -28.57 -5.55 -33.40
CA GLU A 18 -27.20 -5.67 -32.85
C GLU A 18 -26.37 -4.41 -33.09
N ALA A 19 -27.01 -3.24 -33.18
CA ALA A 19 -26.31 -1.97 -33.38
C ALA A 19 -25.35 -1.61 -32.22
N ASP A 20 -25.48 -2.28 -31.08
CA ASP A 20 -24.63 -2.21 -29.90
C ASP A 20 -23.55 -3.30 -29.82
N GLY A 21 -23.54 -4.27 -30.75
CA GLY A 21 -22.61 -5.40 -30.77
C GLY A 21 -23.16 -6.71 -30.17
N GLY A 22 -24.33 -6.67 -29.53
CA GLY A 22 -24.93 -7.85 -28.88
C GLY A 22 -25.31 -7.60 -27.42
N GLU A 23 -26.04 -8.53 -26.80
CA GLU A 23 -26.40 -8.40 -25.39
C GLU A 23 -25.14 -8.34 -24.50
N GLY A 24 -25.11 -7.40 -23.56
CA GLY A 24 -23.98 -7.19 -22.66
C GLY A 24 -22.85 -6.31 -23.21
N HIS A 25 -22.92 -5.87 -24.47
CA HIS A 25 -21.94 -4.93 -25.01
C HIS A 25 -22.10 -3.54 -24.40
N VAL A 26 -20.97 -2.87 -24.15
CA VAL A 26 -20.92 -1.57 -23.47
C VAL A 26 -20.80 -0.42 -24.46
N GLY A 27 -21.48 0.68 -24.15
CA GLY A 27 -21.33 1.95 -24.84
C GLY A 27 -21.22 3.12 -23.86
N THR A 28 -20.85 4.27 -24.39
CA THR A 28 -20.73 5.53 -23.65
C THR A 28 -21.78 6.52 -24.11
N VAL A 29 -22.52 7.12 -23.18
CA VAL A 29 -23.40 8.26 -23.47
C VAL A 29 -22.52 9.47 -23.78
N VAL A 30 -22.50 9.92 -25.05
CA VAL A 30 -21.67 11.06 -25.48
C VAL A 30 -22.43 12.38 -25.41
N GLY A 31 -23.76 12.34 -25.50
CA GLY A 31 -24.60 13.54 -25.42
C GLY A 31 -26.05 13.22 -25.10
N THR A 32 -26.74 14.21 -24.53
CA THR A 32 -28.17 14.18 -24.27
C THR A 32 -28.81 15.47 -24.75
N THR A 33 -29.94 15.37 -25.43
CA THR A 33 -30.72 16.50 -25.91
C THR A 33 -31.81 16.89 -24.90
N ALA A 34 -32.43 18.06 -25.06
CA ALA A 34 -33.39 18.61 -24.09
C ALA A 34 -34.67 17.78 -23.94
N ASP A 35 -35.06 17.06 -25.00
CA ASP A 35 -36.12 16.05 -25.04
C ASP A 35 -35.72 14.71 -24.39
N GLY A 36 -34.50 14.63 -23.85
CA GLY A 36 -33.97 13.48 -23.12
C GLY A 36 -33.37 12.37 -24.00
N THR A 37 -33.41 12.53 -25.32
CA THR A 37 -32.77 11.60 -26.26
C THR A 37 -31.26 11.53 -26.00
N ALA A 38 -30.71 10.32 -25.89
CA ALA A 38 -29.30 10.05 -25.63
C ALA A 38 -28.60 9.57 -26.90
N GLN A 39 -27.45 10.17 -27.21
CA GLN A 39 -26.51 9.63 -28.18
C GLN A 39 -25.51 8.74 -27.45
N VAL A 40 -25.44 7.48 -27.85
CA VAL A 40 -24.53 6.48 -27.34
C VAL A 40 -23.50 6.15 -28.42
N LEU A 41 -22.24 6.19 -28.07
CA LEU A 41 -21.14 5.64 -28.87
C LEU A 41 -20.74 4.30 -28.25
N TRP A 42 -21.08 3.21 -28.94
CA TRP A 42 -20.72 1.86 -28.54
C TRP A 42 -19.22 1.64 -28.69
N ASP A 43 -18.68 0.74 -27.87
CA ASP A 43 -17.25 0.42 -27.85
C ASP A 43 -16.73 -0.11 -29.21
N GLY A 44 -17.62 -0.72 -30.01
CA GLY A 44 -17.33 -1.15 -31.39
C GLY A 44 -17.30 0.01 -32.42
N GLY A 45 -17.62 1.23 -32.00
CA GLY A 45 -17.56 2.45 -32.80
C GLY A 45 -18.89 2.91 -33.41
N GLN A 46 -19.98 2.15 -33.23
CA GLN A 46 -21.31 2.52 -33.73
C GLN A 46 -21.90 3.65 -32.88
N VAL A 47 -22.49 4.65 -33.54
CA VAL A 47 -23.24 5.72 -32.85
C VAL A 47 -24.72 5.45 -33.01
N VAL A 48 -25.43 5.33 -31.89
CA VAL A 48 -26.86 5.07 -31.84
C VAL A 48 -27.56 6.14 -31.04
N THR A 49 -28.72 6.57 -31.53
CA THR A 49 -29.60 7.50 -30.81
C THR A 49 -30.70 6.69 -30.14
N CYS A 50 -30.81 6.82 -28.82
CA CYS A 50 -31.82 6.16 -27.99
C CYS A 50 -32.75 7.22 -27.39
N ARG A 51 -34.06 7.00 -27.40
CA ARG A 51 -35.01 8.01 -26.89
C ARG A 51 -35.03 7.98 -25.35
N ALA A 52 -35.27 9.13 -24.71
CA ALA A 52 -35.59 9.13 -23.28
C ALA A 52 -36.90 8.40 -23.03
N GLY A 53 -36.94 7.52 -22.02
CA GLY A 53 -38.17 6.85 -21.58
C GLY A 53 -38.57 5.58 -22.35
N SER A 54 -37.91 5.25 -23.46
CA SER A 54 -38.13 3.98 -24.19
C SER A 54 -37.55 2.76 -23.48
N ARG A 55 -36.85 2.94 -22.34
CA ARG A 55 -36.13 1.88 -21.62
C ARG A 55 -35.11 1.16 -22.53
N ASP A 56 -34.59 1.86 -23.53
CA ASP A 56 -33.60 1.34 -24.50
C ASP A 56 -32.24 1.05 -23.86
N LEU A 57 -31.94 1.66 -22.71
CA LEU A 57 -30.62 1.60 -22.09
C LEU A 57 -30.71 1.30 -20.60
N ARG A 58 -29.72 0.56 -20.10
CA ARG A 58 -29.41 0.40 -18.68
C ARG A 58 -28.08 1.06 -18.35
N VAL A 59 -27.98 1.71 -17.20
CA VAL A 59 -26.72 2.29 -16.71
C VAL A 59 -25.89 1.20 -16.05
N MET A 60 -24.78 0.81 -16.69
CA MET A 60 -23.87 -0.20 -16.17
C MET A 60 -22.91 0.39 -15.13
N ASP A 61 -22.37 1.58 -15.42
CA ASP A 61 -21.46 2.26 -14.51
C ASP A 61 -21.59 3.79 -14.62
N ASN A 62 -21.72 4.43 -13.47
CA ASN A 62 -21.84 5.88 -13.31
C ASN A 62 -20.65 6.50 -12.57
N ALA A 63 -19.65 5.70 -12.19
CA ALA A 63 -18.38 6.23 -11.68
C ALA A 63 -17.61 7.06 -12.70
N THR A 64 -17.81 6.79 -14.00
CA THR A 64 -17.17 7.51 -15.11
C THR A 64 -17.60 8.97 -15.21
N ILE A 65 -18.74 9.35 -14.61
CA ILE A 65 -19.15 10.75 -14.48
C ILE A 65 -18.86 11.32 -13.08
N GLY A 66 -18.18 10.56 -12.23
CA GLY A 66 -17.73 11.01 -10.91
C GLY A 66 -18.73 10.79 -9.77
N ILE A 67 -19.77 9.95 -9.95
CA ILE A 67 -20.67 9.60 -8.84
C ILE A 67 -19.91 8.82 -7.78
N ARG A 68 -20.17 9.16 -6.52
CA ARG A 68 -19.54 8.58 -5.33
C ARG A 68 -20.43 8.79 -4.12
N HIS A 69 -20.32 7.89 -3.14
CA HIS A 69 -21.02 7.94 -1.86
C HIS A 69 -20.02 8.20 -0.73
N PRO A 70 -19.75 9.49 -0.39
CA PRO A 70 -18.72 9.84 0.59
C PRO A 70 -19.01 9.23 1.97
N GLY A 71 -18.00 8.62 2.57
CA GLY A 71 -18.09 8.07 3.92
C GLY A 71 -18.82 6.73 4.03
N VAL A 72 -19.19 6.11 2.90
CA VAL A 72 -19.69 4.73 2.83
C VAL A 72 -18.55 3.83 2.35
N VAL A 73 -18.24 2.78 3.08
CA VAL A 73 -17.15 1.84 2.74
C VAL A 73 -17.77 0.59 2.11
N CYS A 74 -17.12 0.03 1.09
CA CYS A 74 -17.47 -1.31 0.62
C CYS A 74 -16.92 -2.34 1.61
N ASP A 75 -17.78 -3.17 2.21
CA ASP A 75 -17.38 -4.13 3.25
C ASP A 75 -16.53 -5.28 2.72
N GLU A 76 -16.53 -5.51 1.40
CA GLU A 76 -15.75 -6.58 0.78
C GLU A 76 -14.36 -6.13 0.31
N CYS A 77 -14.28 -5.05 -0.49
CA CYS A 77 -13.00 -4.57 -1.02
C CYS A 77 -12.37 -3.42 -0.21
N HIS A 78 -13.06 -2.96 0.83
CA HIS A 78 -12.66 -1.85 1.70
C HIS A 78 -12.40 -0.52 0.96
N GLU A 79 -13.00 -0.34 -0.21
CA GLU A 79 -12.99 0.92 -0.96
C GLU A 79 -13.59 2.03 -0.10
N GLN A 80 -12.78 3.06 0.16
CA GLN A 80 -13.18 4.23 0.95
C GLN A 80 -14.04 5.15 0.08
N SER A 81 -15.30 5.37 0.49
CA SER A 81 -16.32 6.07 -0.32
C SER A 81 -16.62 5.33 -1.62
N ILE A 82 -17.66 4.50 -1.62
CA ILE A 82 -18.08 3.72 -2.79
C ILE A 82 -18.17 4.61 -4.04
N VAL A 83 -17.47 4.21 -5.09
CA VAL A 83 -17.41 4.95 -6.36
C VAL A 83 -18.35 4.30 -7.38
N GLY A 84 -19.27 5.12 -7.90
CA GLY A 84 -20.42 4.68 -8.69
C GLY A 84 -21.60 4.31 -7.80
N MET A 85 -22.40 3.32 -8.22
CA MET A 85 -23.59 2.87 -7.47
C MET A 85 -23.22 2.17 -6.16
N ARG A 86 -24.04 2.41 -5.13
CA ARG A 86 -23.98 1.77 -3.81
C ARG A 86 -25.03 0.67 -3.68
N TRP A 87 -24.65 -0.46 -3.09
CA TRP A 87 -25.51 -1.63 -2.90
C TRP A 87 -25.58 -2.00 -1.41
N LYS A 88 -26.66 -1.60 -0.73
CA LYS A 88 -26.84 -1.87 0.70
C LYS A 88 -27.59 -3.17 0.94
N CYS A 89 -27.06 -4.07 1.76
CA CYS A 89 -27.77 -5.30 2.13
C CYS A 89 -29.02 -4.96 2.95
N CYS A 90 -30.16 -5.57 2.62
CA CYS A 90 -31.41 -5.41 3.37
C CYS A 90 -31.46 -6.30 4.62
N THR A 91 -30.62 -7.32 4.68
CA THR A 91 -30.68 -8.36 5.72
C THR A 91 -29.66 -8.12 6.82
N CYS A 92 -28.48 -7.60 6.47
CA CYS A 92 -27.38 -7.38 7.39
C CYS A 92 -27.36 -5.93 7.85
N ASP A 93 -27.05 -5.72 9.13
CA ASP A 93 -26.87 -4.40 9.69
C ASP A 93 -25.63 -3.74 9.08
N ASP A 94 -25.84 -2.53 8.59
CA ASP A 94 -24.86 -1.63 8.00
C ASP A 94 -23.86 -2.23 6.98
N PHE A 95 -24.31 -3.17 6.14
CA PHE A 95 -23.47 -3.80 5.12
C PHE A 95 -23.69 -3.20 3.73
N ASP A 96 -22.62 -2.77 3.06
CA ASP A 96 -22.61 -2.06 1.79
C ASP A 96 -21.55 -2.62 0.83
N LEU A 97 -21.92 -2.75 -0.45
CA LEU A 97 -21.02 -3.20 -1.52
C LEU A 97 -20.91 -2.12 -2.61
N CYS A 98 -19.72 -2.04 -3.22
CA CYS A 98 -19.56 -1.35 -4.51
C CYS A 98 -20.03 -2.25 -5.66
N SER A 99 -20.27 -1.67 -6.85
CA SER A 99 -20.74 -2.42 -8.02
C SER A 99 -19.84 -3.59 -8.41
N LEU A 100 -18.51 -3.44 -8.29
CA LEU A 100 -17.57 -4.52 -8.62
C LEU A 100 -17.76 -5.74 -7.72
N CYS A 101 -17.83 -5.55 -6.40
CA CYS A 101 -18.08 -6.63 -5.45
C CYS A 101 -19.50 -7.20 -5.59
N TYR A 102 -20.50 -6.34 -5.80
CA TYR A 102 -21.87 -6.78 -5.99
C TYR A 102 -22.02 -7.74 -7.18
N PHE A 103 -21.41 -7.40 -8.32
CA PHE A 103 -21.44 -8.24 -9.52
C PHE A 103 -20.47 -9.42 -9.48
N ASN A 104 -19.43 -9.37 -8.65
CA ASN A 104 -18.55 -10.52 -8.42
C ASN A 104 -19.11 -11.53 -7.39
N ASP A 105 -20.40 -11.43 -7.07
CA ASP A 105 -21.09 -12.33 -6.13
C ASP A 105 -20.48 -12.36 -4.72
N SER A 106 -19.83 -11.27 -4.31
CA SER A 106 -19.41 -11.06 -2.94
C SER A 106 -20.64 -10.93 -2.02
N HIS A 107 -20.53 -11.41 -0.78
CA HIS A 107 -21.65 -11.57 0.16
C HIS A 107 -22.74 -12.58 -0.29
N ASP A 108 -23.63 -12.97 0.63
CA ASP A 108 -24.69 -13.94 0.33
C ASP A 108 -25.59 -13.48 -0.83
N ARG A 109 -25.72 -14.35 -1.84
CA ARG A 109 -26.54 -14.13 -3.04
C ARG A 109 -28.04 -14.25 -2.78
N ASN A 110 -28.44 -14.82 -1.64
CA ASN A 110 -29.83 -14.92 -1.19
C ASN A 110 -30.31 -13.70 -0.41
N HIS A 111 -29.39 -12.80 0.00
CA HIS A 111 -29.76 -11.54 0.58
C HIS A 111 -30.26 -10.57 -0.49
N GLN A 112 -31.30 -9.80 -0.14
CA GLN A 112 -31.79 -8.71 -0.98
C GLN A 112 -30.96 -7.46 -0.74
N PHE A 113 -30.81 -6.63 -1.75
CA PHE A 113 -30.05 -5.39 -1.68
C PHE A 113 -30.91 -4.19 -2.08
N GLN A 114 -30.60 -3.02 -1.54
CA GLN A 114 -31.07 -1.73 -2.02
C GLN A 114 -29.98 -1.09 -2.85
N ARG A 115 -30.31 -0.71 -4.08
CA ARG A 115 -29.44 0.07 -4.96
C ARG A 115 -29.67 1.56 -4.73
N TYR A 116 -28.59 2.29 -4.56
CA TYR A 116 -28.57 3.76 -4.60
C TYR A 116 -27.77 4.17 -5.83
N GLU A 117 -28.41 4.92 -6.74
CA GLU A 117 -27.79 5.39 -7.98
C GLU A 117 -26.88 6.58 -7.74
N THR A 118 -27.29 7.49 -6.84
CA THR A 118 -26.55 8.67 -6.42
C THR A 118 -26.74 8.87 -4.91
N PRO A 119 -25.97 9.73 -4.23
CA PRO A 119 -26.17 10.00 -2.80
C PRO A 119 -27.55 10.57 -2.45
N GLN A 120 -28.23 11.19 -3.43
CA GLN A 120 -29.55 11.79 -3.28
C GLN A 120 -30.68 10.91 -3.84
N SER A 121 -30.37 9.78 -4.47
CA SER A 121 -31.40 8.89 -5.02
C SER A 121 -32.09 8.10 -3.92
N ASP A 122 -33.40 7.91 -4.06
CA ASP A 122 -34.14 6.96 -3.22
C ASP A 122 -33.65 5.52 -3.45
N PRO A 123 -33.58 4.69 -2.39
CA PRO A 123 -33.18 3.30 -2.53
C PRO A 123 -34.19 2.49 -3.35
N VAL A 124 -33.68 1.72 -4.31
CA VAL A 124 -34.49 0.75 -5.06
C VAL A 124 -34.16 -0.66 -4.59
N LYS A 125 -35.15 -1.39 -4.08
CA LYS A 125 -34.97 -2.77 -3.62
C LYS A 125 -34.83 -3.73 -4.81
N MET A 126 -33.78 -4.54 -4.80
CA MET A 126 -33.42 -5.51 -5.83
C MET A 126 -33.93 -6.92 -5.48
N GLU A 127 -34.18 -7.73 -6.52
CA GLU A 127 -34.42 -9.16 -6.36
C GLU A 127 -33.13 -9.87 -5.91
N ARG A 128 -33.26 -11.08 -5.33
CA ARG A 128 -32.10 -11.87 -4.91
C ARG A 128 -31.20 -12.20 -6.11
N ARG A 129 -29.89 -12.02 -5.95
CA ARG A 129 -28.89 -12.39 -6.96
C ARG A 129 -28.96 -13.87 -7.33
N SER A 130 -29.27 -14.75 -6.36
CA SER A 130 -29.45 -16.19 -6.59
C SER A 130 -30.62 -16.56 -7.51
N ARG A 131 -31.58 -15.64 -7.71
CA ARG A 131 -32.75 -15.81 -8.58
C ARG A 131 -32.70 -14.96 -9.84
N SER A 132 -31.62 -14.23 -10.05
CA SER A 132 -31.49 -13.26 -11.13
C SER A 132 -30.53 -13.78 -12.20
N LEU A 133 -30.84 -13.49 -13.46
CA LEU A 133 -29.96 -13.85 -14.58
C LEU A 133 -28.74 -12.95 -14.61
N LYS A 134 -27.60 -13.57 -14.85
CA LYS A 134 -26.30 -12.90 -14.96
C LYS A 134 -25.80 -13.05 -16.38
N ILE A 135 -25.29 -11.96 -16.97
CA ILE A 135 -24.73 -11.96 -18.33
C ILE A 135 -23.29 -11.49 -18.29
N ARG A 136 -22.52 -11.87 -19.32
CA ARG A 136 -21.18 -11.32 -19.53
C ARG A 136 -21.26 -9.92 -20.14
N VAL A 137 -20.34 -9.07 -19.72
CA VAL A 137 -20.19 -7.71 -20.23
C VAL A 137 -19.01 -7.70 -21.20
N MET A 138 -19.18 -7.14 -22.39
CA MET A 138 -18.18 -7.15 -23.47
C MET A 138 -17.87 -5.73 -23.95
N GLY A 139 -16.63 -5.45 -24.33
CA GLY A 139 -16.23 -4.13 -24.83
C GLY A 139 -14.73 -3.85 -24.69
N ILE A 140 -14.39 -2.58 -24.44
CA ILE A 140 -13.00 -2.13 -24.22
C ILE A 140 -12.61 -2.40 -22.76
N PHE A 141 -12.15 -3.62 -22.52
CA PHE A 141 -11.65 -4.13 -21.23
C PHE A 141 -10.21 -4.64 -21.38
N PRO A 142 -9.48 -4.99 -20.31
CA PRO A 142 -8.15 -5.60 -20.42
C PRO A 142 -8.16 -6.75 -21.43
N ASP A 143 -7.09 -6.85 -22.22
CA ASP A 143 -6.91 -7.77 -23.35
C ASP A 143 -7.72 -7.47 -24.62
N ALA A 144 -8.56 -6.43 -24.66
CA ALA A 144 -9.20 -6.00 -25.91
C ALA A 144 -8.18 -5.43 -26.91
N THR A 145 -8.34 -5.77 -28.18
CA THR A 145 -7.57 -5.18 -29.28
C THR A 145 -8.28 -3.93 -29.78
N VAL A 146 -7.58 -2.80 -29.81
CA VAL A 146 -8.16 -1.47 -30.09
C VAL A 146 -7.38 -0.70 -31.14
N VAL A 147 -8.09 0.22 -31.80
CA VAL A 147 -7.55 1.24 -32.71
C VAL A 147 -8.06 2.63 -32.30
N ARG A 148 -7.49 3.69 -32.90
CA ARG A 148 -8.00 5.06 -32.69
C ARG A 148 -9.51 5.17 -32.97
N GLY A 149 -10.22 5.78 -32.02
CA GLY A 149 -11.66 5.99 -32.00
C GLY A 149 -12.06 7.39 -32.49
N LYS A 150 -13.32 7.76 -32.25
CA LYS A 150 -13.94 8.98 -32.80
C LYS A 150 -13.31 10.27 -32.26
N ASP A 151 -12.94 10.29 -30.97
CA ASP A 151 -12.44 11.49 -30.28
C ASP A 151 -10.91 11.57 -30.20
N TRP A 152 -10.19 10.76 -30.98
CA TRP A 152 -8.73 10.70 -30.97
C TRP A 152 -8.06 12.05 -31.29
N GLU A 153 -7.19 12.52 -30.38
CA GLU A 153 -6.45 13.78 -30.52
C GLU A 153 -4.93 13.63 -30.32
N PHE A 154 -4.41 12.39 -30.28
CA PHE A 154 -3.06 12.06 -29.82
C PHE A 154 -2.04 11.88 -30.95
N LYS A 155 -2.25 12.52 -32.11
CA LYS A 155 -1.38 12.39 -33.30
C LYS A 155 -1.16 10.91 -33.66
N ASP A 156 0.06 10.48 -33.95
CA ASP A 156 0.39 9.10 -34.31
C ASP A 156 1.08 8.34 -33.15
N GLN A 157 0.64 8.56 -31.91
CA GLN A 157 1.13 7.79 -30.76
C GLN A 157 0.81 6.29 -30.86
N ASP A 158 -0.19 5.93 -31.65
CA ASP A 158 -0.52 4.55 -32.05
C ASP A 158 0.36 4.02 -33.20
N GLY A 159 1.24 4.85 -33.76
CA GLY A 159 2.06 4.50 -34.93
C GLY A 159 1.35 4.71 -36.28
N GLY A 160 0.24 5.45 -36.28
CA GLY A 160 -0.52 5.80 -37.49
C GLY A 160 -1.90 5.17 -37.55
N SER A 161 -2.76 5.74 -38.39
CA SER A 161 -4.18 5.34 -38.47
C SER A 161 -4.33 3.85 -38.82
N GLY A 162 -5.14 3.14 -38.03
CA GLY A 162 -5.43 1.72 -38.21
C GLY A 162 -4.39 0.79 -37.58
N LYS A 163 -3.40 1.31 -36.84
CA LYS A 163 -2.53 0.48 -36.01
C LYS A 163 -3.25 0.05 -34.74
N GLU A 164 -3.05 -1.22 -34.41
CA GLU A 164 -3.67 -1.87 -33.26
C GLU A 164 -2.80 -1.77 -32.01
N GLY A 165 -3.46 -1.77 -30.87
CA GLY A 165 -2.87 -1.92 -29.56
C GLY A 165 -3.75 -2.77 -28.65
N THR A 166 -3.18 -3.26 -27.56
CA THR A 166 -3.88 -4.08 -26.59
C THR A 166 -4.13 -3.28 -25.33
N VAL A 167 -5.36 -3.32 -24.81
CA VAL A 167 -5.71 -2.73 -23.53
C VAL A 167 -5.04 -3.53 -22.41
N VAL A 168 -4.30 -2.84 -21.54
CA VAL A 168 -3.54 -3.46 -20.44
C VAL A 168 -4.32 -3.41 -19.14
N ASP A 169 -4.90 -2.24 -18.81
CA ASP A 169 -5.62 -2.05 -17.56
C ASP A 169 -6.61 -0.87 -17.65
N LEU A 170 -7.66 -0.93 -16.82
CA LEU A 170 -8.60 0.16 -16.60
C LEU A 170 -8.02 1.10 -15.53
N LEU A 171 -7.87 2.38 -15.85
CA LEU A 171 -7.31 3.35 -14.92
C LEU A 171 -8.38 4.26 -14.33
N THR A 172 -8.20 4.58 -13.05
CA THR A 172 -8.98 5.56 -12.28
C THR A 172 -8.12 6.81 -12.08
N PRO A 173 -8.37 7.90 -12.83
CA PRO A 173 -7.79 9.22 -12.53
C PRO A 173 -8.19 9.68 -11.12
N ALA A 174 -7.21 10.20 -10.37
CA ALA A 174 -7.26 10.28 -8.91
C ALA A 174 -8.34 11.19 -8.28
N ASP A 175 -9.04 12.08 -9.00
CA ASP A 175 -9.84 13.10 -8.30
C ASP A 175 -11.29 13.32 -8.80
N TYR A 176 -11.74 12.78 -9.94
CA TYR A 176 -13.07 13.17 -10.48
C TYR A 176 -13.86 12.14 -11.31
N SER A 177 -13.27 11.07 -11.85
CA SER A 177 -13.97 10.18 -12.82
C SER A 177 -13.29 8.82 -12.91
N ALA A 178 -13.72 7.86 -12.08
CA ALA A 178 -13.10 6.54 -12.04
C ALA A 178 -13.53 5.66 -13.23
N ARG A 179 -12.68 4.70 -13.59
CA ARG A 179 -12.92 3.72 -14.69
C ARG A 179 -13.28 4.36 -16.04
N SER A 180 -12.80 5.57 -16.29
CA SER A 180 -13.13 6.40 -17.46
C SER A 180 -11.99 6.50 -18.49
N THR A 181 -10.86 5.86 -18.19
CA THR A 181 -9.66 5.83 -19.02
C THR A 181 -9.03 4.44 -19.02
N VAL A 182 -8.32 4.10 -20.09
CA VAL A 182 -7.66 2.79 -20.24
C VAL A 182 -6.21 2.97 -20.67
N ARG A 183 -5.34 2.08 -20.20
CA ARG A 183 -3.95 2.01 -20.66
C ARG A 183 -3.86 1.08 -21.87
N VAL A 184 -3.27 1.55 -22.97
CA VAL A 184 -3.06 0.76 -24.18
C VAL A 184 -1.58 0.62 -24.47
N LYS A 185 -1.15 -0.59 -24.81
CA LYS A 185 0.17 -0.90 -25.36
C LYS A 185 0.04 -1.10 -26.87
N TRP A 186 0.64 -0.23 -27.67
CA TRP A 186 0.54 -0.29 -29.13
C TRP A 186 1.52 -1.29 -29.74
N ASN A 187 1.09 -1.98 -30.81
CA ASN A 187 1.93 -2.94 -31.53
C ASN A 187 3.13 -2.27 -32.22
N SER A 188 3.00 -0.98 -32.54
CA SER A 188 4.07 -0.13 -33.08
C SER A 188 5.16 0.24 -32.05
N GLY A 189 4.94 -0.10 -30.78
CA GLY A 189 5.78 0.32 -29.66
C GLY A 189 5.23 1.56 -28.97
N GLY A 190 5.31 1.59 -27.63
CA GLY A 190 4.77 2.67 -26.81
C GLY A 190 3.56 2.25 -25.97
N THR A 191 3.33 2.94 -24.85
CA THR A 191 2.20 2.69 -23.95
C THR A 191 1.70 4.02 -23.43
N ASN A 192 0.40 4.27 -23.51
CA ASN A 192 -0.21 5.51 -23.01
C ASN A 192 -1.65 5.29 -22.51
N VAL A 193 -2.27 6.33 -21.98
CA VAL A 193 -3.62 6.32 -21.39
C VAL A 193 -4.58 7.12 -22.27
N TYR A 194 -5.75 6.56 -22.53
CA TYR A 194 -6.75 7.10 -23.44
C TYR A 194 -8.15 7.11 -22.80
N ARG A 195 -9.01 8.03 -23.22
CA ARG A 195 -10.36 8.22 -22.65
C ARG A 195 -11.35 7.21 -23.23
N VAL A 196 -12.08 6.58 -22.33
CA VAL A 196 -13.21 5.67 -22.63
C VAL A 196 -14.33 6.04 -21.66
N GLY A 197 -14.99 7.16 -21.94
CA GLY A 197 -16.05 7.71 -21.10
C GLY A 197 -15.70 8.99 -20.33
N PHE A 198 -14.41 9.32 -20.16
CA PHE A 198 -14.03 10.57 -19.49
C PHE A 198 -14.57 11.79 -20.25
N LYS A 199 -15.44 12.58 -19.59
CA LYS A 199 -16.17 13.70 -20.21
C LYS A 199 -16.95 13.30 -21.49
N GLY A 200 -17.39 12.05 -21.56
CA GLY A 200 -18.08 11.50 -22.73
C GLY A 200 -17.22 11.34 -23.97
N LYS A 201 -15.89 11.29 -23.82
CA LYS A 201 -14.95 11.10 -24.94
C LYS A 201 -14.59 9.64 -25.12
N MET A 202 -14.51 9.22 -26.38
CA MET A 202 -14.13 7.87 -26.80
C MET A 202 -12.96 7.94 -27.78
N ASP A 203 -11.75 7.85 -27.22
CA ASP A 203 -10.51 7.93 -27.98
C ASP A 203 -10.20 6.61 -28.69
N LEU A 204 -10.89 5.52 -28.34
CA LEU A 204 -10.63 4.17 -28.83
C LEU A 204 -11.91 3.52 -29.34
N LYS A 205 -11.74 2.54 -30.23
CA LYS A 205 -12.74 1.53 -30.58
C LYS A 205 -12.06 0.16 -30.65
N TYR A 206 -12.77 -0.91 -30.29
CA TYR A 206 -12.18 -2.24 -30.42
C TYR A 206 -12.23 -2.75 -31.87
N THR A 207 -11.26 -3.59 -32.22
CA THR A 207 -11.30 -4.51 -33.37
C THR A 207 -11.56 -5.94 -32.90
N GLU A 208 -11.12 -6.28 -31.69
CA GLU A 208 -11.48 -7.50 -30.97
C GLU A 208 -11.91 -7.14 -29.55
N GLU A 209 -13.14 -7.47 -29.18
CA GLU A 209 -13.69 -7.24 -27.85
C GLU A 209 -13.10 -8.17 -26.79
N SER A 210 -13.14 -7.74 -25.53
CA SER A 210 -12.74 -8.56 -24.37
C SER A 210 -13.84 -8.56 -23.29
N PRO A 211 -13.97 -9.64 -22.49
CA PRO A 211 -14.87 -9.65 -21.35
C PRO A 211 -14.45 -8.69 -20.23
N GLY A 212 -15.40 -7.88 -19.76
CA GLY A 212 -15.27 -6.94 -18.64
C GLY A 212 -15.82 -7.43 -17.31
N GLY A 213 -16.07 -8.73 -17.19
CA GLY A 213 -16.77 -9.35 -16.07
C GLY A 213 -18.23 -9.65 -16.40
N GLU A 214 -19.06 -9.71 -15.37
CA GLU A 214 -20.46 -10.08 -15.47
C GLU A 214 -21.34 -9.04 -14.78
N CYS A 215 -22.62 -8.98 -15.11
CA CYS A 215 -23.59 -8.13 -14.41
C CYS A 215 -24.96 -8.78 -14.31
N TYR A 216 -25.81 -8.26 -13.43
CA TYR A 216 -27.23 -8.60 -13.32
C TYR A 216 -28.05 -7.51 -14.04
N PRO A 217 -28.46 -7.69 -15.31
CA PRO A 217 -29.06 -6.62 -16.11
C PRO A 217 -30.30 -6.02 -15.48
N ASP A 218 -31.13 -6.85 -14.87
CA ASP A 218 -32.37 -6.40 -14.23
C ASP A 218 -32.14 -5.67 -12.90
N HIS A 219 -30.91 -5.71 -12.37
CA HIS A 219 -30.51 -4.92 -11.21
C HIS A 219 -29.92 -3.58 -11.61
N LEU A 220 -29.67 -3.34 -12.90
CA LEU A 220 -29.16 -2.06 -13.38
C LEU A 220 -30.29 -1.02 -13.54
N PRO A 221 -30.02 0.26 -13.28
CA PRO A 221 -30.98 1.32 -13.52
C PRO A 221 -31.32 1.45 -14.99
N ILE A 222 -32.58 1.78 -15.28
CA ILE A 222 -32.94 2.29 -16.60
C ILE A 222 -32.34 3.69 -16.73
N PHE A 223 -31.73 3.97 -17.88
CA PHE A 223 -31.17 5.28 -18.14
C PHE A 223 -32.25 6.37 -18.13
N ASP A 224 -32.09 7.34 -17.24
CA ASP A 224 -32.81 8.60 -17.23
C ASP A 224 -31.83 9.74 -17.01
N ALA A 225 -31.71 10.64 -18.00
CA ALA A 225 -30.80 11.78 -17.93
C ALA A 225 -31.14 12.76 -16.80
N SER A 226 -32.41 12.79 -16.33
CA SER A 226 -32.86 13.68 -15.27
C SER A 226 -32.22 13.38 -13.92
N ASN A 227 -31.96 12.10 -13.62
CA ASN A 227 -31.28 11.63 -12.40
C ASN A 227 -29.85 12.19 -12.24
N TYR A 228 -29.27 12.72 -13.32
CA TYR A 228 -27.89 13.18 -13.36
C TYR A 228 -27.77 14.71 -13.54
N LYS A 229 -28.87 15.46 -13.72
CA LYS A 229 -28.84 16.89 -14.07
C LYS A 229 -28.14 17.80 -13.05
N SER A 230 -28.13 17.45 -11.77
CA SER A 230 -27.54 18.24 -10.68
C SER A 230 -26.03 18.01 -10.47
N VAL A 231 -25.40 17.14 -11.26
CA VAL A 231 -24.06 16.62 -10.98
C VAL A 231 -22.93 17.44 -11.63
N THR A 232 -23.23 18.35 -12.58
CA THR A 232 -22.21 19.17 -13.25
C THR A 232 -22.31 20.65 -12.88
N THR A 233 -21.48 21.07 -11.92
CA THR A 233 -20.53 22.22 -11.93
C THR A 233 -20.03 22.39 -10.49
N GLY A 234 -18.75 22.66 -10.28
CA GLY A 234 -18.27 23.11 -8.97
C GLY A 234 -19.05 24.35 -8.49
N ALA A 235 -19.30 24.41 -7.17
CA ALA A 235 -20.07 25.41 -6.39
C ALA A 235 -21.61 25.27 -6.47
N GLN A 236 -22.40 25.25 -5.39
CA GLN A 236 -22.20 25.50 -3.96
C GLN A 236 -22.86 24.37 -3.15
N VAL A 237 -22.12 23.71 -2.26
CA VAL A 237 -22.72 22.87 -1.22
C VAL A 237 -23.18 23.80 -0.11
N SER A 238 -24.49 23.99 0.03
CA SER A 238 -25.05 24.44 1.31
C SER A 238 -24.70 23.40 2.37
N LEU A 239 -24.22 23.84 3.54
CA LEU A 239 -24.07 22.97 4.70
C LEU A 239 -25.37 22.20 4.93
N GLN A 240 -25.30 20.94 5.38
CA GLN A 240 -26.46 20.16 5.78
C GLN A 240 -27.44 21.00 6.63
N ASP A 241 -28.74 20.74 6.48
CA ASP A 241 -29.83 21.46 7.16
C ASP A 241 -29.46 21.80 8.62
N GLY A 242 -29.30 23.10 8.91
CA GLY A 242 -29.26 23.64 10.28
C GLY A 242 -27.94 24.24 10.80
N ILE A 243 -26.82 24.19 10.06
CA ILE A 243 -25.54 24.80 10.47
C ILE A 243 -25.26 26.08 9.67
N SER A 244 -25.13 27.22 10.37
CA SER A 244 -24.90 28.56 9.80
C SER A 244 -23.60 29.20 10.33
N GLU A 245 -23.12 30.24 9.65
CA GLU A 245 -21.98 31.04 10.13
C GLU A 245 -22.31 31.64 11.51
N GLY A 246 -21.39 31.49 12.47
CA GLY A 246 -21.56 31.86 13.87
C GLY A 246 -21.98 30.71 14.79
N ASP A 247 -22.45 29.58 14.26
CA ASP A 247 -22.90 28.44 15.07
C ASP A 247 -21.73 27.77 15.83
N LYS A 248 -22.01 27.39 17.09
CA LYS A 248 -21.12 26.53 17.88
C LYS A 248 -21.39 25.06 17.53
N VAL A 249 -20.33 24.35 17.16
CA VAL A 249 -20.39 22.97 16.66
C VAL A 249 -19.34 22.10 17.34
N VAL A 250 -19.66 20.82 17.51
CA VAL A 250 -18.74 19.79 18.01
C VAL A 250 -18.52 18.71 16.95
N LEU A 251 -17.38 18.02 17.03
CA LEU A 251 -17.06 16.94 16.10
C LEU A 251 -17.77 15.65 16.54
N ASN A 252 -18.75 15.21 15.75
CA ASN A 252 -19.50 13.98 15.99
C ASN A 252 -18.89 12.83 15.16
N LEU A 253 -17.79 12.29 15.64
CA LEU A 253 -17.01 11.26 14.96
C LEU A 253 -17.14 9.93 15.71
N SER A 254 -17.36 8.84 14.99
CA SER A 254 -17.25 7.49 15.57
C SER A 254 -15.81 7.21 16.02
N PRO A 255 -15.59 6.33 17.01
CA PRO A 255 -14.24 5.94 17.44
C PRO A 255 -13.33 5.52 16.27
N ASP A 256 -13.90 4.83 15.28
CA ASP A 256 -13.20 4.40 14.07
C ASP A 256 -12.79 5.58 13.17
N LYS A 257 -13.68 6.58 13.00
CA LYS A 257 -13.36 7.83 12.27
C LYS A 257 -12.33 8.69 13.00
N ILE A 258 -12.36 8.70 14.33
CA ILE A 258 -11.32 9.35 15.15
C ILE A 258 -9.96 8.69 14.94
N GLN A 259 -9.93 7.35 14.89
CA GLN A 259 -8.71 6.58 14.65
C GLN A 259 -8.16 6.78 13.23
N GLN A 260 -9.05 6.89 12.22
CA GLN A 260 -8.67 7.22 10.85
C GLN A 260 -8.15 8.67 10.70
N LEU A 261 -8.77 9.66 11.37
CA LEU A 261 -8.30 11.05 11.34
C LEU A 261 -6.96 11.24 12.05
N ARG A 262 -6.69 10.46 13.12
CA ARG A 262 -5.39 10.42 13.80
C ARG A 262 -4.24 10.00 12.87
N ALA A 263 -4.52 9.20 11.84
CA ALA A 263 -3.54 8.77 10.85
C ALA A 263 -3.29 9.80 9.72
N ALA A 264 -4.27 10.67 9.42
CA ALA A 264 -4.23 11.57 8.27
C ALA A 264 -3.97 13.05 8.61
N ARG A 265 -4.44 13.55 9.77
CA ARG A 265 -4.42 14.97 10.20
C ARG A 265 -4.21 15.06 11.72
N SER A 266 -2.95 15.00 12.18
CA SER A 266 -2.64 15.01 13.63
C SER A 266 -3.03 16.31 14.35
N ASP A 267 -3.20 17.40 13.61
CA ASP A 267 -3.58 18.74 14.07
C ASP A 267 -5.05 18.85 14.51
N ILE A 268 -5.94 18.06 13.89
CA ILE A 268 -7.38 18.02 14.22
C ILE A 268 -7.66 17.25 15.51
N CYS A 269 -6.72 16.38 15.92
CA CYS A 269 -6.85 15.57 17.13
C CYS A 269 -6.81 16.39 18.41
N GLN A 270 -6.21 17.59 18.37
CA GLN A 270 -6.13 18.52 19.50
C GLN A 270 -7.44 19.27 19.76
N VAL A 271 -8.44 19.08 18.89
CA VAL A 271 -9.73 19.79 18.91
C VAL A 271 -10.94 18.83 18.86
N LEU A 272 -10.72 17.51 18.95
CA LEU A 272 -11.79 16.49 18.95
C LEU A 272 -12.81 16.70 20.07
N ASP A 273 -12.32 17.10 21.24
CA ASP A 273 -13.12 17.31 22.45
C ASP A 273 -13.42 18.80 22.70
N LYS A 274 -13.20 19.66 21.70
CA LYS A 274 -13.36 21.12 21.82
C LYS A 274 -14.55 21.60 21.01
N THR A 275 -15.20 22.65 21.49
CA THR A 275 -16.25 23.34 20.74
C THR A 275 -15.63 24.32 19.76
N GLY A 276 -16.03 24.23 18.50
CA GLY A 276 -15.59 25.12 17.41
C GLY A 276 -16.69 26.09 16.98
N GLN A 277 -16.31 27.26 16.47
CA GLN A 277 -17.24 28.23 15.90
C GLN A 277 -17.13 28.26 14.38
N VAL A 278 -18.25 28.08 13.68
CA VAL A 278 -18.29 28.16 12.22
C VAL A 278 -18.06 29.61 11.79
N GLN A 279 -17.05 29.84 10.95
CA GLN A 279 -16.69 31.18 10.43
C GLN A 279 -16.95 31.32 8.92
N GLY A 280 -17.49 30.30 8.27
CA GLY A 280 -17.81 30.33 6.85
C GLY A 280 -17.70 28.95 6.21
N VAL A 281 -17.91 28.90 4.90
CA VAL A 281 -17.86 27.68 4.09
C VAL A 281 -16.90 27.88 2.93
N THR A 282 -16.08 26.87 2.65
CA THR A 282 -15.17 26.89 1.51
C THR A 282 -15.91 26.58 0.19
N GLU A 283 -15.31 26.94 -0.94
CA GLU A 283 -15.84 26.66 -2.30
C GLU A 283 -16.09 25.16 -2.56
N ASN A 284 -15.45 24.27 -1.76
CA ASN A 284 -15.56 22.82 -1.83
C ASN A 284 -16.62 22.22 -0.87
N GLY A 285 -17.39 23.07 -0.16
CA GLY A 285 -18.46 22.61 0.74
C GLY A 285 -18.03 22.23 2.16
N GLU A 286 -16.76 22.43 2.51
CA GLU A 286 -16.27 22.21 3.88
C GLU A 286 -16.54 23.45 4.74
N ALA A 287 -17.00 23.24 5.97
CA ALA A 287 -17.13 24.30 6.96
C ALA A 287 -15.73 24.72 7.46
N VAL A 288 -15.50 26.02 7.54
CA VAL A 288 -14.33 26.60 8.20
C VAL A 288 -14.69 26.83 9.66
N VAL A 289 -14.15 26.00 10.55
CA VAL A 289 -14.46 26.01 11.97
C VAL A 289 -13.24 26.48 12.77
N ALA A 290 -13.42 27.53 13.57
CA ALA A 290 -12.39 28.06 14.46
C ALA A 290 -12.46 27.38 15.83
N PHE A 291 -11.37 26.76 16.26
CA PHE A 291 -11.19 26.21 17.61
C PHE A 291 -10.09 27.03 18.30
N GLY A 292 -10.51 28.05 19.06
CA GLY A 292 -9.59 29.05 19.61
C GLY A 292 -8.91 29.88 18.50
N PRO A 293 -7.57 30.08 18.52
CA PRO A 293 -6.87 30.87 17.50
C PRO A 293 -6.67 30.14 16.16
N ARG A 294 -6.96 28.84 16.10
CA ARG A 294 -6.71 28.00 14.93
C ARG A 294 -8.01 27.71 14.17
N LYS A 295 -7.94 27.79 12.85
CA LYS A 295 -9.07 27.49 11.95
C LYS A 295 -8.82 26.20 11.20
N TYR A 296 -9.86 25.39 11.08
CA TYR A 296 -9.81 24.08 10.43
C TYR A 296 -10.90 24.00 9.37
N LYS A 297 -10.57 23.41 8.22
CA LYS A 297 -11.56 23.02 7.22
C LYS A 297 -12.04 21.62 7.54
N ILE A 298 -13.36 21.46 7.72
CA ILE A 298 -13.99 20.24 8.23
C ILE A 298 -15.27 19.96 7.43
N SER A 299 -15.48 18.71 7.04
CA SER A 299 -16.72 18.28 6.39
C SER A 299 -17.93 18.59 7.28
N ALA A 300 -18.98 19.17 6.71
CA ALA A 300 -20.22 19.47 7.42
C ALA A 300 -20.85 18.22 8.07
N SER A 301 -20.68 17.05 7.43
CA SER A 301 -21.25 15.76 7.87
C SER A 301 -20.70 15.22 9.18
N VAL A 302 -19.60 15.78 9.70
CA VAL A 302 -19.02 15.39 10.99
C VAL A 302 -19.20 16.46 12.06
N LEU A 303 -19.94 17.53 11.75
CA LEU A 303 -20.25 18.61 12.68
C LEU A 303 -21.65 18.43 13.25
N LYS A 304 -21.81 18.68 14.54
CA LYS A 304 -23.10 18.62 15.24
C LYS A 304 -23.32 19.89 16.05
N LYS A 305 -24.52 20.47 15.93
CA LYS A 305 -24.99 21.62 16.70
C LYS A 305 -25.72 21.12 17.95
N VAL A 306 -25.47 21.75 19.11
CA VAL A 306 -26.23 21.52 20.35
C VAL A 306 -26.92 22.83 20.71
N SER A 307 -28.25 22.83 20.81
CA SER A 307 -29.06 24.01 21.06
C SER A 307 -29.72 23.96 22.43
N VAL A 308 -29.98 25.13 23.00
CA VAL A 308 -30.78 25.25 24.23
C VAL A 308 -32.23 24.85 23.92
N GLY A 309 -32.80 23.95 24.72
CA GLY A 309 -34.11 23.31 24.54
C GLY A 309 -34.04 21.89 23.96
N ASP A 310 -32.86 21.41 23.55
CA ASP A 310 -32.71 20.05 23.03
C ASP A 310 -32.85 19.00 24.14
N LYS A 311 -33.63 17.95 23.89
CA LYS A 311 -33.66 16.77 24.76
C LYS A 311 -32.47 15.88 24.44
N VAL A 312 -31.67 15.56 25.45
CA VAL A 312 -30.39 14.89 25.33
C VAL A 312 -30.26 13.74 26.33
N ARG A 313 -29.77 12.60 25.87
CA ARG A 313 -29.48 11.41 26.66
C ARG A 313 -28.00 11.37 27.00
N VAL A 314 -27.72 11.20 28.30
CA VAL A 314 -26.35 11.00 28.80
C VAL A 314 -25.89 9.59 28.44
N LEU A 315 -24.61 9.43 28.11
CA LEU A 315 -23.97 8.13 27.94
C LEU A 315 -24.33 7.18 29.11
N ASP A 316 -24.47 5.90 28.80
CA ASP A 316 -24.72 4.82 29.76
C ASP A 316 -23.41 4.20 30.30
N ASP A 317 -22.28 4.46 29.63
CA ASP A 317 -20.95 4.04 30.02
C ASP A 317 -20.35 4.96 31.10
N LYS A 318 -20.25 4.43 32.32
CA LYS A 318 -19.68 5.10 33.49
C LYS A 318 -18.20 5.46 33.31
N GLU A 319 -17.37 4.55 32.81
CA GLU A 319 -15.93 4.77 32.71
C GLU A 319 -15.65 5.86 31.67
N ARG A 320 -16.41 5.85 30.57
CA ARG A 320 -16.32 6.86 29.52
C ARG A 320 -16.86 8.22 29.95
N LEU A 321 -17.97 8.28 30.71
CA LEU A 321 -18.46 9.53 31.28
C LEU A 321 -17.40 10.17 32.20
N GLU A 322 -16.76 9.38 33.07
CA GLU A 322 -15.74 9.88 33.99
C GLU A 322 -14.51 10.41 33.27
N ALA A 323 -14.05 9.72 32.22
CA ALA A 323 -12.92 10.17 31.41
C ALA A 323 -13.23 11.48 30.63
N LEU A 324 -14.45 11.64 30.13
CA LEU A 324 -14.86 12.82 29.35
C LEU A 324 -15.18 14.04 30.23
N GLN A 325 -15.53 13.82 31.50
CA GLN A 325 -15.75 14.89 32.48
C GLN A 325 -14.48 15.36 33.19
N ASP A 326 -13.35 14.64 33.03
CA ASP A 326 -12.08 15.05 33.61
C ASP A 326 -11.58 16.36 32.96
N GLY A 327 -11.36 17.39 33.77
CA GLY A 327 -11.06 18.75 33.30
C GLY A 327 -12.26 19.65 33.00
N HIS A 328 -13.49 19.13 33.03
CA HIS A 328 -14.77 19.84 32.75
C HIS A 328 -15.71 19.87 33.97
N GLY A 329 -15.14 20.13 35.16
CA GLY A 329 -15.87 20.15 36.43
C GLY A 329 -15.95 18.80 37.17
N GLY A 330 -15.49 17.71 36.56
CA GLY A 330 -15.38 16.38 37.16
C GLY A 330 -16.73 15.65 37.31
N SER A 331 -16.66 14.33 37.49
CA SER A 331 -17.84 13.49 37.75
C SER A 331 -17.97 13.19 39.25
N ASN A 332 -19.18 13.25 39.79
CA ASN A 332 -19.45 12.90 41.18
C ASN A 332 -20.50 11.77 41.27
N LYS A 333 -20.66 11.19 42.47
CA LYS A 333 -21.56 10.03 42.69
C LYS A 333 -23.03 10.34 42.35
N GLU A 334 -23.45 11.60 42.46
CA GLU A 334 -24.82 12.02 42.15
C GLU A 334 -25.03 12.19 40.63
N MET A 335 -24.02 12.65 39.89
CA MET A 335 -24.03 12.74 38.43
C MET A 335 -24.17 11.36 37.76
N ARG A 336 -23.66 10.29 38.39
CA ARG A 336 -23.83 8.91 37.88
C ARG A 336 -25.29 8.46 37.80
N LYS A 337 -26.20 9.10 38.55
CA LYS A 337 -27.64 8.83 38.47
C LYS A 337 -28.23 9.26 37.13
N ALA A 338 -27.53 10.13 36.39
CA ALA A 338 -27.92 10.57 35.06
C ALA A 338 -27.44 9.64 33.93
N LEU A 339 -26.62 8.61 34.19
CA LEU A 339 -26.16 7.67 33.16
C LEU A 339 -27.34 7.02 32.44
N GLY A 340 -27.34 7.11 31.11
CA GLY A 340 -28.41 6.60 30.26
C GLY A 340 -29.74 7.35 30.37
N LYS A 341 -29.84 8.42 31.17
CA LYS A 341 -31.07 9.20 31.37
C LYS A 341 -31.18 10.35 30.38
N VAL A 342 -32.42 10.77 30.13
CA VAL A 342 -32.77 11.87 29.23
C VAL A 342 -33.01 13.14 30.03
N GLY A 343 -32.31 14.21 29.70
CA GLY A 343 -32.49 15.54 30.26
C GLY A 343 -32.70 16.59 29.19
N GLU A 344 -32.97 17.84 29.59
CA GLU A 344 -33.15 18.97 28.67
C GLU A 344 -31.95 19.93 28.74
N ALA A 345 -31.35 20.26 27.60
CA ALA A 345 -30.24 21.19 27.53
C ALA A 345 -30.73 22.62 27.80
N VAL A 346 -30.51 23.15 29.00
CA VAL A 346 -31.05 24.45 29.43
C VAL A 346 -30.08 25.60 29.27
N LYS A 347 -28.78 25.32 29.14
CA LYS A 347 -27.75 26.34 28.94
C LYS A 347 -26.51 25.72 28.30
N VAL A 348 -25.89 26.43 27.37
CA VAL A 348 -24.54 26.12 26.86
C VAL A 348 -23.63 27.25 27.31
N ASP A 349 -22.53 26.93 27.97
CA ASP A 349 -21.62 27.94 28.51
C ASP A 349 -20.62 28.48 27.46
N SER A 350 -19.68 29.29 27.94
CA SER A 350 -18.66 29.95 27.12
C SER A 350 -17.70 28.97 26.46
N ASP A 351 -17.37 27.91 27.20
CA ASP A 351 -16.45 26.81 26.94
C ASP A 351 -17.10 25.68 26.12
N GLY A 352 -18.43 25.68 26.06
CA GLY A 352 -19.24 24.78 25.25
C GLY A 352 -19.80 23.59 26.01
N ASP A 353 -19.60 23.50 27.33
CA ASP A 353 -20.28 22.51 28.16
C ASP A 353 -21.77 22.85 28.30
N VAL A 354 -22.56 21.78 28.43
CA VAL A 354 -24.01 21.82 28.33
C VAL A 354 -24.57 21.53 29.71
N VAL A 355 -25.31 22.49 30.26
CA VAL A 355 -26.12 22.29 31.45
C VAL A 355 -27.39 21.56 31.03
N VAL A 356 -27.54 20.34 31.54
CA VAL A 356 -28.69 19.48 31.30
C VAL A 356 -29.54 19.42 32.57
N ASP A 357 -30.85 19.69 32.42
CA ASP A 357 -31.83 19.68 33.49
C ASP A 357 -32.63 18.36 33.49
N PHE A 358 -32.68 17.71 34.65
CA PHE A 358 -33.44 16.50 34.94
C PHE A 358 -34.51 16.85 35.97
N GLN A 359 -35.57 17.54 35.52
CA GLN A 359 -36.71 17.97 36.36
C GLN A 359 -36.32 18.80 37.61
N GLY A 360 -35.39 19.74 37.46
CA GLY A 360 -34.93 20.65 38.51
C GLY A 360 -33.52 20.33 39.04
N GLN A 361 -32.97 19.17 38.68
CA GLN A 361 -31.57 18.81 38.94
C GLN A 361 -30.72 19.13 37.72
N LYS A 362 -29.92 20.19 37.81
CA LYS A 362 -29.09 20.69 36.72
C LYS A 362 -27.64 20.25 36.88
N TRP A 363 -27.11 19.62 35.84
CA TRP A 363 -25.74 19.09 35.81
C TRP A 363 -25.02 19.56 34.55
N LEU A 364 -23.75 19.91 34.70
CA LEU A 364 -22.89 20.33 33.59
C LEU A 364 -22.24 19.11 32.95
N PHE A 365 -22.40 18.94 31.64
CA PHE A 365 -21.82 17.85 30.86
C PHE A 365 -21.00 18.38 29.70
N ASN A 366 -19.87 17.73 29.45
CA ASN A 366 -19.19 17.78 28.18
C ASN A 366 -20.17 17.34 27.08
N PRO A 367 -20.30 18.07 25.95
CA PRO A 367 -21.20 17.72 24.86
C PRO A 367 -20.99 16.31 24.30
N ALA A 368 -19.77 15.77 24.37
CA ALA A 368 -19.43 14.42 23.92
C ALA A 368 -20.12 13.32 24.76
N CYS A 369 -20.58 13.66 25.98
CA CYS A 369 -21.35 12.79 26.85
C CYS A 369 -22.85 12.74 26.47
N LEU A 370 -23.29 13.50 25.47
CA LEU A 370 -24.71 13.74 25.18
C LEU A 370 -25.10 13.30 23.77
N THR A 371 -26.17 12.51 23.69
CA THR A 371 -26.79 12.05 22.44
C THR A 371 -28.21 12.64 22.31
N PRO A 372 -28.71 12.97 21.11
CA PRO A 372 -30.05 13.56 20.98
C PRO A 372 -31.13 12.54 21.32
N ALA A 373 -32.14 12.96 22.07
CA ALA A 373 -33.29 12.15 22.46
C ALA A 373 -34.62 12.85 22.12
N PRO A 374 -34.85 13.21 20.84
CA PRO A 374 -36.05 13.93 20.44
C PRO A 374 -37.32 13.10 20.75
N GLY A 375 -38.34 13.75 21.30
CA GLY A 375 -39.62 13.13 21.60
C GLY A 375 -39.68 12.29 22.90
N GLN A 376 -38.56 12.09 23.59
CA GLN A 376 -38.56 11.35 24.87
C GLN A 376 -38.89 12.28 26.06
N SER A 377 -39.44 11.76 27.15
CA SER A 377 -39.69 12.55 28.37
C SER A 377 -38.39 12.79 29.13
N VAL A 378 -38.27 13.93 29.81
CA VAL A 378 -37.15 14.20 30.72
C VAL A 378 -37.29 13.29 31.95
N ASP A 379 -36.25 12.55 32.29
CA ASP A 379 -36.20 11.61 33.41
C ASP A 379 -35.99 12.34 34.75
N ASP A 380 -36.60 11.82 35.82
CA ASP A 380 -36.32 12.23 37.20
C ASP A 380 -35.21 11.36 37.80
N ILE A 381 -34.20 12.00 38.40
CA ILE A 381 -33.02 11.35 38.99
C ILE A 381 -32.94 11.52 40.52
N SER A 382 -34.02 11.97 41.17
CA SER A 382 -34.05 12.32 42.60
C SER A 382 -34.12 11.14 43.61
N GLY A 383 -34.26 9.89 43.15
CA GLY A 383 -34.46 8.71 44.01
C GLY A 383 -33.22 8.14 44.72
N GLN A 384 -33.39 7.68 45.97
CA GLN A 384 -32.41 6.88 46.74
C GLN A 384 -32.49 5.40 46.35
N VAL A 385 -31.35 4.72 46.19
CA VAL A 385 -31.30 3.26 46.01
C VAL A 385 -30.96 2.60 47.35
N ALA A 386 -31.91 1.84 47.89
CA ALA A 386 -31.67 0.80 48.88
C ALA A 386 -31.11 -0.44 48.18
N GLY A 387 -30.09 -1.07 48.78
CA GLY A 387 -29.46 -2.28 48.24
C GLY A 387 -30.35 -3.52 48.31
N GLY A 388 -29.96 -4.55 47.55
CA GLY A 388 -30.55 -5.89 47.62
C GLY A 388 -30.30 -6.69 46.35
N ASP A 389 -29.73 -7.87 46.54
CA ASP A 389 -29.42 -8.91 45.55
C ASP A 389 -30.67 -9.58 44.94
N ASP A 390 -30.39 -10.31 43.85
CA ASP A 390 -31.05 -11.50 43.27
C ASP A 390 -32.38 -11.46 42.47
N ASP A 391 -32.24 -12.15 41.32
CA ASP A 391 -33.16 -13.04 40.57
C ASP A 391 -34.18 -12.55 39.51
N ASP A 392 -33.93 -13.10 38.29
CA ASP A 392 -34.85 -13.73 37.31
C ASP A 392 -36.00 -12.90 36.67
N SER A 393 -36.36 -13.02 35.39
CA SER A 393 -36.08 -13.95 34.28
C SER A 393 -36.58 -13.35 32.95
N ASP A 394 -36.02 -13.78 31.80
CA ASP A 394 -36.79 -14.47 30.73
C ASP A 394 -35.97 -14.66 29.42
N ASP A 395 -35.50 -15.90 29.27
CA ASP A 395 -35.40 -16.81 28.10
C ASP A 395 -34.96 -16.34 26.69
N ASN A 396 -33.82 -16.93 26.25
CA ASN A 396 -33.86 -17.91 25.16
C ASN A 396 -32.77 -18.99 25.31
N ALA A 397 -33.19 -20.22 25.57
CA ALA A 397 -32.37 -21.37 25.95
C ALA A 397 -31.80 -22.14 24.73
N SER A 398 -30.48 -22.34 24.72
CA SER A 398 -29.80 -23.53 24.12
C SER A 398 -28.27 -23.57 24.31
N GLY A 399 -27.63 -22.52 24.83
CA GLY A 399 -26.15 -22.46 24.96
C GLY A 399 -25.54 -22.91 26.30
N ILE A 400 -26.34 -23.15 27.35
CA ILE A 400 -25.81 -23.17 28.73
C ILE A 400 -25.29 -24.56 29.17
N ASN A 401 -25.73 -25.66 28.56
CA ASN A 401 -25.30 -27.00 28.98
C ASN A 401 -23.86 -27.37 28.55
N MET A 402 -23.27 -26.63 27.61
CA MET A 402 -21.93 -26.91 27.07
C MET A 402 -20.81 -26.16 27.82
N LEU A 403 -21.11 -24.97 28.33
CA LEU A 403 -20.16 -24.15 29.09
C LEU A 403 -19.79 -24.80 30.44
N GLY A 404 -20.75 -25.46 31.09
CA GLY A 404 -20.54 -26.21 32.33
C GLY A 404 -19.64 -27.44 32.16
N GLN A 405 -19.80 -28.16 31.03
CA GLN A 405 -18.94 -29.31 30.70
C GLN A 405 -17.52 -28.88 30.35
N LEU A 406 -17.37 -27.75 29.65
CA LEU A 406 -16.07 -27.14 29.33
C LEU A 406 -15.33 -26.70 30.61
N MET A 407 -16.03 -26.04 31.54
CA MET A 407 -15.45 -25.64 32.82
C MET A 407 -15.05 -26.84 33.70
N GLY A 408 -15.82 -27.93 33.67
CA GLY A 408 -15.48 -29.18 34.38
C GLY A 408 -14.23 -29.87 33.84
N ALA A 409 -14.06 -29.91 32.50
CA ALA A 409 -12.87 -30.47 31.86
C ALA A 409 -11.62 -29.61 32.10
N ILE A 410 -11.77 -28.27 32.08
CA ILE A 410 -10.68 -27.31 32.37
C ILE A 410 -10.23 -27.43 33.84
N ALA A 411 -11.16 -27.58 34.79
CA ALA A 411 -10.86 -27.77 36.20
C ALA A 411 -10.15 -29.11 36.48
N MET A 412 -10.56 -30.20 35.82
CA MET A 412 -9.94 -31.52 35.97
C MET A 412 -8.53 -31.59 35.36
N ALA A 413 -8.28 -30.92 34.22
CA ALA A 413 -6.95 -30.83 33.62
C ALA A 413 -5.99 -30.01 34.50
N ALA A 414 -6.47 -28.89 35.06
CA ALA A 414 -5.71 -28.03 35.98
C ALA A 414 -5.36 -28.71 37.32
N ALA A 415 -6.16 -29.68 37.76
CA ALA A 415 -5.92 -30.42 39.00
C ALA A 415 -4.81 -31.48 38.90
N SER A 416 -4.46 -31.93 37.69
CA SER A 416 -3.53 -33.06 37.48
C SER A 416 -2.04 -32.67 37.43
N GLN A 417 -1.70 -31.38 37.29
CA GLN A 417 -0.31 -30.90 37.27
C GLN A 417 -0.11 -29.76 38.27
N ALA A 418 0.34 -30.15 39.46
CA ALA A 418 0.50 -29.28 40.60
C ALA A 418 1.56 -28.17 40.39
N ARG A 419 1.16 -26.93 40.75
CA ARG A 419 1.98 -25.79 41.22
C ARG A 419 2.92 -25.10 40.22
N GLN A 420 2.38 -24.10 39.50
CA GLN A 420 2.88 -22.70 39.37
C GLN A 420 2.12 -22.02 38.21
N GLN A 421 2.19 -20.69 38.12
CA GLN A 421 1.51 -19.75 37.20
C GLN A 421 1.77 -19.99 35.68
N VAL A 422 1.72 -21.23 35.22
CA VAL A 422 2.19 -21.70 33.90
C VAL A 422 1.04 -22.22 33.02
N GLY A 423 -0.15 -22.44 33.60
CA GLY A 423 -1.27 -23.10 32.92
C GLY A 423 -1.81 -22.36 31.69
N GLY A 424 -2.06 -21.05 31.77
CA GLY A 424 -2.63 -20.29 30.65
C GLY A 424 -1.71 -20.21 29.43
N MET A 425 -0.39 -20.12 29.67
CA MET A 425 0.62 -19.98 28.62
C MET A 425 0.89 -21.30 27.88
N VAL A 426 0.99 -22.42 28.60
CA VAL A 426 1.18 -23.75 27.98
C VAL A 426 0.00 -24.11 27.09
N PHE A 427 -1.22 -23.74 27.50
CA PHE A 427 -2.42 -23.92 26.69
C PHE A 427 -2.43 -23.01 25.45
N LEU A 428 -2.13 -21.72 25.58
CA LEU A 428 -2.10 -20.80 24.44
C LEU A 428 -1.05 -21.22 23.39
N LYS A 429 0.15 -21.61 23.84
CA LYS A 429 1.20 -22.15 22.97
C LYS A 429 0.76 -23.44 22.29
N ALA A 430 0.21 -24.40 23.04
CA ALA A 430 -0.27 -25.67 22.49
C ALA A 430 -1.40 -25.51 21.46
N ILE A 431 -2.26 -24.49 21.63
CA ILE A 431 -3.32 -24.15 20.67
C ILE A 431 -2.72 -23.53 19.40
N ILE A 432 -1.71 -22.67 19.54
CA ILE A 432 -1.00 -22.02 18.43
C ILE A 432 -0.16 -23.05 17.65
N ASP A 433 0.52 -23.96 18.34
CA ASP A 433 1.42 -24.95 17.74
C ASP A 433 0.70 -26.26 17.36
N ASN A 434 -0.59 -26.41 17.72
CA ASN A 434 -1.43 -27.60 17.48
C ASN A 434 -0.88 -28.91 18.11
N GLU A 435 -0.18 -28.80 19.24
CA GLU A 435 0.64 -29.89 19.80
C GLU A 435 -0.04 -30.74 20.88
N VAL A 436 -1.19 -30.35 21.43
CA VAL A 436 -1.83 -31.10 22.52
C VAL A 436 -2.90 -32.05 21.99
N SER A 437 -2.75 -33.35 22.30
CA SER A 437 -3.73 -34.40 21.99
C SER A 437 -5.15 -34.04 22.44
N THR A 438 -5.28 -33.31 23.54
CA THR A 438 -6.54 -32.78 24.06
C THR A 438 -7.15 -31.67 23.21
N VAL A 439 -6.34 -30.81 22.56
CA VAL A 439 -6.81 -29.77 21.62
C VAL A 439 -7.20 -30.40 20.29
N ARG A 440 -6.44 -31.40 19.83
CA ARG A 440 -6.81 -32.20 18.65
C ARG A 440 -8.14 -32.92 18.86
N ASP A 441 -8.34 -33.59 20.00
CA ASP A 441 -9.61 -34.24 20.33
C ASP A 441 -10.77 -33.23 20.50
N LEU A 442 -10.51 -32.01 21.02
CA LEU A 442 -11.50 -30.93 21.15
C LEU A 442 -11.90 -30.38 19.77
N LEU A 443 -10.93 -30.08 18.91
CA LEU A 443 -11.15 -29.60 17.54
C LEU A 443 -11.76 -30.68 16.63
N GLN A 444 -11.52 -31.96 16.94
CA GLN A 444 -12.10 -33.10 16.22
C GLN A 444 -13.53 -33.39 16.65
N ARG A 445 -13.90 -33.14 17.91
CA ARG A 445 -15.28 -33.24 18.42
C ARG A 445 -16.13 -32.02 18.07
N GLU A 446 -15.55 -30.82 18.07
CA GLU A 446 -16.23 -29.56 17.80
C GLU A 446 -15.46 -28.73 16.77
N PRO A 447 -15.52 -29.08 15.47
CA PRO A 447 -14.79 -28.40 14.39
C PRO A 447 -15.19 -26.93 14.17
N LYS A 448 -16.17 -26.43 14.93
CA LYS A 448 -16.70 -25.07 14.86
C LYS A 448 -15.98 -24.07 15.78
N LEU A 449 -15.19 -24.52 16.77
CA LEU A 449 -14.38 -23.62 17.60
C LEU A 449 -13.01 -23.37 16.97
N GLY A 450 -12.81 -22.20 16.37
CA GLY A 450 -11.52 -21.79 15.82
C GLY A 450 -10.48 -21.48 16.90
N HIS A 451 -9.19 -21.60 16.56
CA HIS A 451 -8.04 -21.23 17.43
C HIS A 451 -8.15 -19.80 18.02
N LEU A 452 -8.80 -18.89 17.29
CA LEU A 452 -9.09 -17.53 17.74
C LEU A 452 -10.03 -17.51 18.95
N GLU A 453 -11.10 -18.30 18.94
CA GLU A 453 -12.14 -18.21 19.99
C GLU A 453 -11.68 -18.81 21.30
N ILE A 454 -10.83 -19.83 21.23
CA ILE A 454 -10.14 -20.36 22.41
C ILE A 454 -9.14 -19.33 22.95
N THR A 455 -8.43 -18.62 22.06
CA THR A 455 -7.51 -17.53 22.46
C THR A 455 -8.27 -16.40 23.15
N LYS A 456 -9.42 -15.97 22.61
CA LYS A 456 -10.28 -14.95 23.25
C LYS A 456 -10.70 -15.36 24.65
N LEU A 457 -11.21 -16.58 24.80
CA LEU A 457 -11.64 -17.11 26.09
C LEU A 457 -10.50 -17.16 27.12
N LEU A 458 -9.30 -17.57 26.72
CA LEU A 458 -8.14 -17.61 27.61
C LEU A 458 -7.71 -16.21 28.07
N VAL A 459 -7.74 -15.22 27.17
CA VAL A 459 -7.45 -13.82 27.53
C VAL A 459 -8.52 -13.26 28.46
N GLU A 460 -9.80 -13.53 28.24
CA GLU A 460 -10.90 -13.14 29.12
C GLU A 460 -10.79 -13.76 30.53
N LYS A 461 -10.19 -14.95 30.64
CA LYS A 461 -9.90 -15.60 31.93
C LYS A 461 -8.57 -15.17 32.57
N GLY A 462 -7.95 -14.11 32.06
CA GLY A 462 -6.77 -13.49 32.68
C GLY A 462 -5.43 -14.10 32.25
N ALA A 463 -5.33 -14.67 31.05
CA ALA A 463 -4.03 -15.10 30.51
C ALA A 463 -3.03 -13.93 30.41
N LEU A 464 -1.78 -14.18 30.81
CA LEU A 464 -0.72 -13.17 30.81
C LEU A 464 -0.18 -12.93 29.39
N LEU A 465 -0.49 -11.77 28.81
CA LEU A 465 -0.19 -11.45 27.41
C LEU A 465 1.31 -11.23 27.11
N ASN A 466 2.11 -10.90 28.12
CA ASN A 466 3.53 -10.53 27.97
C ASN A 466 4.49 -11.55 28.56
N GLN A 467 3.98 -12.69 29.04
CA GLN A 467 4.83 -13.73 29.63
C GLN A 467 5.63 -14.42 28.53
N ARG A 468 6.93 -14.64 28.78
CA ARG A 468 7.85 -15.27 27.82
C ARG A 468 7.95 -16.76 28.11
N ASP A 469 7.94 -17.56 27.05
CA ASP A 469 8.14 -19.01 27.15
C ASP A 469 9.65 -19.40 27.22
N ARG A 470 9.96 -20.69 27.03
CA ARG A 470 11.34 -21.20 27.05
C ARG A 470 12.21 -20.65 25.92
N ASP A 471 11.60 -20.36 24.77
CA ASP A 471 12.25 -19.77 23.60
C ASP A 471 12.27 -18.23 23.70
N GLY A 472 11.69 -17.69 24.79
CA GLY A 472 11.58 -16.27 25.05
C GLY A 472 10.43 -15.61 24.29
N ASP A 473 9.63 -16.38 23.56
CA ASP A 473 8.50 -15.88 22.78
C ASP A 473 7.34 -15.50 23.71
N THR A 474 6.72 -14.35 23.45
CA THR A 474 5.44 -13.97 24.06
C THR A 474 4.28 -14.64 23.30
N PRO A 475 3.07 -14.69 23.90
CA PRO A 475 1.83 -14.99 23.18
C PRO A 475 1.73 -14.34 21.80
N LEU A 476 2.12 -13.06 21.71
CA LEU A 476 2.15 -12.32 20.46
C LEU A 476 3.15 -12.91 19.48
N ASN A 477 4.41 -13.14 19.88
CA ASN A 477 5.45 -13.71 19.02
C ASN A 477 5.08 -15.10 18.49
N ALA A 478 4.49 -15.96 19.32
CA ALA A 478 4.00 -17.27 18.90
C ALA A 478 2.79 -17.16 17.97
N GLY A 479 1.86 -16.25 18.28
CA GLY A 479 0.63 -16.00 17.51
C GLY A 479 0.86 -15.36 16.14
N MET A 480 2.09 -14.91 15.82
CA MET A 480 2.43 -14.28 14.54
C MET A 480 2.21 -15.17 13.31
N LYS A 481 1.98 -16.47 13.48
CA LYS A 481 1.61 -17.37 12.38
C LYS A 481 0.14 -17.20 11.94
N PHE A 482 -0.70 -16.60 12.78
CA PHE A 482 -2.13 -16.44 12.55
C PHE A 482 -2.56 -14.98 12.70
N ASP A 483 -2.85 -14.32 11.59
CA ASP A 483 -3.22 -12.90 11.55
C ASP A 483 -4.32 -12.52 12.54
N ALA A 484 -5.38 -13.32 12.63
CA ALA A 484 -6.49 -13.03 13.53
C ALA A 484 -6.10 -13.09 15.02
N ILE A 485 -5.18 -13.98 15.39
CA ILE A 485 -4.68 -14.08 16.78
C ILE A 485 -3.74 -12.92 17.08
N ALA A 486 -2.82 -12.61 16.16
CA ALA A 486 -1.91 -11.48 16.30
C ALA A 486 -2.67 -10.15 16.41
N ASP A 487 -3.66 -9.90 15.54
CA ASP A 487 -4.53 -8.73 15.58
C ASP A 487 -5.27 -8.61 16.92
N PHE A 488 -5.89 -9.71 17.39
CA PHE A 488 -6.59 -9.74 18.66
C PHE A 488 -5.67 -9.44 19.84
N LEU A 489 -4.49 -10.06 19.91
CA LEU A 489 -3.55 -9.87 21.01
C LEU A 489 -3.01 -8.42 21.05
N ILE A 490 -2.70 -7.82 19.89
CA ILE A 490 -2.26 -6.42 19.79
C ILE A 490 -3.38 -5.48 20.28
N LYS A 491 -4.63 -5.73 19.87
CA LYS A 491 -5.79 -4.94 20.33
C LYS A 491 -6.06 -5.07 21.83
N LYS A 492 -5.62 -6.15 22.46
CA LYS A 492 -5.68 -6.34 23.93
C LYS A 492 -4.50 -5.70 24.68
N GLY A 493 -3.63 -4.96 23.99
CA GLY A 493 -2.58 -4.17 24.61
C GLY A 493 -1.36 -4.97 25.07
N CYS A 494 -1.04 -6.07 24.37
CA CYS A 494 0.22 -6.76 24.62
C CYS A 494 1.43 -5.88 24.24
N ASP A 495 2.56 -6.11 24.91
CA ASP A 495 3.79 -5.38 24.66
C ASP A 495 4.44 -5.85 23.36
N VAL A 496 4.43 -4.97 22.37
CA VAL A 496 4.94 -5.22 21.02
C VAL A 496 6.47 -5.10 20.90
N THR A 497 7.17 -4.81 22.00
CA THR A 497 8.63 -4.56 22.01
C THR A 497 9.44 -5.75 22.51
N ILE A 498 8.81 -6.75 23.12
CA ILE A 498 9.50 -7.86 23.77
C ILE A 498 10.12 -8.81 22.74
N ALA A 499 11.45 -8.88 22.76
CA ALA A 499 12.21 -9.80 21.93
C ALA A 499 12.31 -11.21 22.54
N ASN A 500 12.31 -12.21 21.66
CA ASN A 500 12.56 -13.60 22.06
C ASN A 500 14.05 -13.87 22.32
N ASN A 501 14.41 -15.12 22.64
CA ASN A 501 15.80 -15.47 22.94
C ASN A 501 16.73 -15.31 21.72
N ASN A 502 16.20 -15.19 20.50
CA ASN A 502 16.98 -14.87 19.30
C ASN A 502 17.09 -13.36 19.04
N GLY A 503 16.54 -12.51 19.91
CA GLY A 503 16.48 -11.07 19.69
C GLY A 503 15.38 -10.65 18.71
N GLN A 504 14.53 -11.59 18.27
CA GLN A 504 13.45 -11.28 17.32
C GLN A 504 12.27 -10.66 18.09
N THR A 505 11.90 -9.45 17.70
CA THR A 505 10.67 -8.76 18.16
C THR A 505 9.47 -9.21 17.33
N PRO A 506 8.22 -8.90 17.74
CA PRO A 506 7.03 -9.14 16.93
C PRO A 506 7.16 -8.61 15.49
N SER A 507 7.83 -7.47 15.29
CA SER A 507 8.10 -6.90 13.97
C SER A 507 8.94 -7.82 13.07
N HIS A 508 9.94 -8.51 13.63
CA HIS A 508 10.78 -9.46 12.87
C HIS A 508 9.93 -10.64 12.37
N LYS A 509 9.12 -11.22 13.26
CA LYS A 509 8.22 -12.33 12.92
C LYS A 509 7.16 -11.91 11.89
N ALA A 510 6.47 -10.79 12.11
CA ALA A 510 5.48 -10.26 11.18
C ALA A 510 6.08 -9.98 9.79
N ALA A 511 7.30 -9.45 9.75
CA ALA A 511 8.04 -9.22 8.51
C ALA A 511 8.41 -10.53 7.79
N ALA A 512 8.91 -11.54 8.52
CA ALA A 512 9.27 -12.85 7.95
C ALA A 512 8.05 -13.62 7.40
N TYR A 513 6.90 -13.54 8.07
CA TYR A 513 5.65 -14.16 7.61
C TYR A 513 4.94 -13.36 6.50
N GLY A 514 5.25 -12.07 6.37
CA GLY A 514 4.67 -11.21 5.33
C GLY A 514 3.33 -10.57 5.73
N HIS A 515 3.03 -10.49 7.03
CA HIS A 515 1.77 -9.97 7.56
C HIS A 515 1.76 -8.44 7.56
N SER A 516 1.54 -7.86 6.38
CA SER A 516 1.58 -6.41 6.12
C SER A 516 0.61 -5.62 7.01
N GLN A 517 -0.57 -6.16 7.30
CA GLN A 517 -1.54 -5.51 8.19
C GLN A 517 -1.10 -5.55 9.66
N ILE A 518 -0.55 -6.68 10.12
CA ILE A 518 0.02 -6.78 11.47
C ILE A 518 1.19 -5.80 11.62
N LEU A 519 2.04 -5.63 10.61
CA LEU A 519 3.10 -4.61 10.63
C LEU A 519 2.55 -3.19 10.78
N ARG A 520 1.42 -2.85 10.14
CA ARG A 520 0.75 -1.55 10.33
C ARG A 520 0.20 -1.39 11.74
N LEU A 521 -0.37 -2.44 12.33
CA LEU A 521 -0.82 -2.44 13.72
C LEU A 521 0.35 -2.28 14.69
N LEU A 522 1.46 -2.97 14.46
CA LEU A 522 2.69 -2.83 15.25
C LEU A 522 3.24 -1.40 15.17
N MET A 523 3.21 -0.74 13.99
CA MET A 523 3.56 0.69 13.85
C MET A 523 2.68 1.59 14.70
N ALA A 524 1.37 1.35 14.71
CA ALA A 524 0.42 2.13 15.51
C ALA A 524 0.63 1.95 17.02
N ASN A 525 1.16 0.79 17.44
CA ASN A 525 1.44 0.46 18.84
C ASN A 525 2.91 0.70 19.24
N GLY A 526 3.66 1.46 18.45
CA GLY A 526 5.00 1.93 18.83
C GLY A 526 6.10 0.87 18.75
N ALA A 527 5.92 -0.18 17.95
CA ALA A 527 6.97 -1.17 17.71
C ALA A 527 8.19 -0.55 17.02
N ASP A 528 9.39 -1.03 17.36
CA ASP A 528 10.63 -0.62 16.71
C ASP A 528 10.94 -1.52 15.49
N PHE A 529 11.03 -0.90 14.31
CA PHE A 529 11.39 -1.58 13.05
C PHE A 529 12.87 -1.46 12.69
N ASN A 530 13.67 -0.79 13.54
CA ASN A 530 15.13 -0.72 13.42
C ASN A 530 15.84 -1.59 14.46
N ALA A 531 15.08 -2.27 15.33
CA ALA A 531 15.58 -3.30 16.22
C ALA A 531 16.32 -4.37 15.41
N VAL A 532 17.40 -4.89 15.97
CA VAL A 532 18.21 -5.92 15.35
C VAL A 532 18.16 -7.20 16.16
N ASP A 533 18.05 -8.33 15.48
CA ASP A 533 18.11 -9.63 16.09
C ASP A 533 19.57 -10.08 16.37
N LYS A 534 19.75 -11.33 16.80
CA LYS A 534 21.10 -11.90 17.00
C LYS A 534 21.92 -12.05 15.72
N ALA A 535 21.33 -12.08 14.54
CA ALA A 535 22.05 -12.03 13.26
C ALA A 535 22.39 -10.60 12.82
N GLY A 536 21.91 -9.59 13.56
CA GLY A 536 22.01 -8.18 13.18
C GLY A 536 21.00 -7.79 12.11
N ASP A 537 20.07 -8.69 11.77
CA ASP A 537 19.03 -8.44 10.79
C ASP A 537 17.95 -7.54 11.42
N THR A 538 17.46 -6.57 10.66
CA THR A 538 16.28 -5.79 11.02
C THR A 538 15.02 -6.46 10.45
N PRO A 539 13.79 -6.08 10.87
CA PRO A 539 12.57 -6.54 10.22
C PRO A 539 12.56 -6.34 8.71
N LEU A 540 13.21 -5.29 8.19
CA LEU A 540 13.37 -5.09 6.74
C LEU A 540 14.26 -6.17 6.10
N HIS A 541 15.35 -6.58 6.75
CA HIS A 541 16.17 -7.71 6.29
C HIS A 541 15.38 -9.02 6.31
N ASP A 542 14.54 -9.26 7.31
CA ASP A 542 13.69 -10.45 7.40
C ASP A 542 12.65 -10.51 6.28
N ALA A 543 11.99 -9.37 5.97
CA ALA A 543 11.03 -9.28 4.88
C ALA A 543 11.69 -9.57 3.52
N ILE A 544 12.89 -9.03 3.27
CA ILE A 544 13.66 -9.27 2.04
C ILE A 544 14.18 -10.71 1.99
N THR A 545 14.64 -11.27 3.12
CA THR A 545 15.13 -12.66 3.19
C THR A 545 14.07 -13.66 2.71
N HIS A 546 12.82 -13.43 3.12
CA HIS A 546 11.67 -14.27 2.80
C HIS A 546 10.85 -13.76 1.60
N SER A 547 11.35 -12.79 0.84
CA SER A 547 10.72 -12.24 -0.37
C SER A 547 9.28 -11.75 -0.14
N ARG A 548 9.04 -11.05 0.97
CA ARG A 548 7.73 -10.52 1.38
C ARG A 548 7.54 -9.10 0.85
N THR A 549 7.15 -8.96 -0.43
CA THR A 549 7.06 -7.65 -1.11
C THR A 549 6.15 -6.66 -0.40
N SER A 550 4.90 -7.04 -0.09
CA SER A 550 3.94 -6.13 0.58
C SER A 550 4.37 -5.73 2.00
N ALA A 551 5.04 -6.63 2.73
CA ALA A 551 5.62 -6.31 4.03
C ALA A 551 6.80 -5.34 3.89
N THR A 552 7.65 -5.55 2.87
CA THR A 552 8.78 -4.69 2.55
C THR A 552 8.32 -3.27 2.17
N GLU A 553 7.27 -3.14 1.35
CA GLU A 553 6.66 -1.85 1.00
C GLU A 553 6.15 -1.10 2.24
N VAL A 554 5.46 -1.80 3.15
CA VAL A 554 4.99 -1.23 4.41
C VAL A 554 6.16 -0.73 5.25
N LEU A 555 7.21 -1.53 5.40
CA LEU A 555 8.39 -1.18 6.19
C LEU A 555 9.17 0.00 5.58
N ILE A 556 9.40 0.03 4.27
CA ILE A 556 10.06 1.16 3.57
C ILE A 556 9.21 2.43 3.66
N GLY A 557 7.88 2.28 3.65
CA GLY A 557 6.94 3.39 3.85
C GLY A 557 7.02 4.03 5.24
N TRP A 558 7.54 3.33 6.25
CA TRP A 558 7.65 3.87 7.61
C TRP A 558 8.64 5.06 7.65
N PRO A 559 8.25 6.24 8.20
CA PRO A 559 9.09 7.44 8.12
C PRO A 559 10.45 7.33 8.82
N ARG A 560 10.57 6.49 9.85
CA ARG A 560 11.78 6.36 10.69
C ARG A 560 12.63 5.13 10.34
N ILE A 561 12.34 4.44 9.25
CA ILE A 561 13.07 3.22 8.86
C ILE A 561 14.52 3.56 8.48
N ASP A 562 15.47 2.84 9.07
CA ASP A 562 16.90 2.95 8.76
C ASP A 562 17.28 1.94 7.68
N VAL A 563 17.32 2.41 6.43
CA VAL A 563 17.69 1.60 5.25
C VAL A 563 19.20 1.46 5.06
N ARG A 564 20.03 2.04 5.94
CA ARG A 564 21.51 2.00 5.85
C ARG A 564 22.13 1.01 6.82
N ARG A 565 21.36 0.50 7.78
CA ARG A 565 21.83 -0.43 8.79
C ARG A 565 22.39 -1.70 8.16
N LYS A 566 23.58 -2.12 8.57
CA LYS A 566 24.21 -3.36 8.11
C LYS A 566 23.93 -4.49 9.09
N ASN A 567 23.62 -5.68 8.58
CA ASN A 567 23.58 -6.88 9.40
C ASN A 567 24.99 -7.39 9.75
N LYS A 568 25.11 -8.47 10.54
CA LYS A 568 26.43 -9.01 10.92
C LYS A 568 27.24 -9.56 9.75
N LYS A 569 26.62 -9.80 8.59
CA LYS A 569 27.29 -10.16 7.34
C LYS A 569 27.78 -8.93 6.56
N GLY A 570 27.56 -7.72 7.08
CA GLY A 570 27.96 -6.45 6.48
C GLY A 570 27.05 -5.96 5.36
N PHE A 571 25.90 -6.60 5.11
CA PHE A 571 24.97 -6.19 4.07
C PHE A 571 24.01 -5.13 4.59
N THR A 572 23.84 -4.05 3.81
CA THR A 572 22.67 -3.17 3.91
C THR A 572 21.44 -3.84 3.26
N PRO A 573 20.20 -3.36 3.55
CA PRO A 573 19.00 -3.83 2.86
C PRO A 573 19.13 -3.84 1.35
N LEU A 574 19.66 -2.77 0.72
CA LEU A 574 19.80 -2.71 -0.74
C LEU A 574 20.84 -3.70 -1.28
N GLN A 575 21.98 -3.85 -0.59
CA GLN A 575 22.98 -4.86 -1.00
C GLN A 575 22.41 -6.28 -0.85
N TYR A 576 21.57 -6.52 0.17
CA TYR A 576 20.92 -7.80 0.36
C TYR A 576 19.81 -8.06 -0.66
N THR A 577 19.01 -7.05 -1.01
CA THR A 577 18.08 -7.07 -2.16
C THR A 577 18.82 -7.37 -3.47
N ALA A 578 19.99 -6.76 -3.67
CA ALA A 578 20.84 -7.04 -4.82
C ALA A 578 21.43 -8.46 -4.80
N PHE A 579 21.63 -9.05 -3.62
CA PHE A 579 22.01 -10.46 -3.48
C PHE A 579 20.84 -11.42 -3.77
N LYS A 580 19.60 -10.99 -3.54
CA LYS A 580 18.37 -11.77 -3.78
C LYS A 580 17.80 -11.61 -5.20
N GLY A 581 18.15 -10.53 -5.90
CA GLY A 581 17.69 -10.24 -7.26
C GLY A 581 16.34 -9.55 -7.37
N GLU A 582 15.88 -8.89 -6.29
CA GLU A 582 14.52 -8.32 -6.21
C GLU A 582 14.48 -6.86 -6.73
N ALA A 583 14.35 -6.69 -8.05
CA ALA A 583 14.41 -5.38 -8.71
C ALA A 583 13.37 -4.35 -8.20
N SER A 584 12.13 -4.79 -7.97
CA SER A 584 11.06 -3.90 -7.47
C SER A 584 11.38 -3.32 -6.09
N ILE A 585 11.97 -4.13 -5.20
CA ILE A 585 12.39 -3.65 -3.87
C ILE A 585 13.62 -2.76 -3.97
N ALA A 586 14.54 -3.06 -4.91
CA ALA A 586 15.69 -2.20 -5.16
C ALA A 586 15.23 -0.80 -5.59
N GLU A 587 14.19 -0.71 -6.42
CA GLU A 587 13.63 0.57 -6.87
C GLU A 587 13.01 1.36 -5.71
N LEU A 588 12.28 0.69 -4.81
CA LEU A 588 11.74 1.28 -3.60
C LEU A 588 12.84 1.80 -2.65
N LEU A 589 13.92 1.05 -2.47
CA LEU A 589 15.03 1.46 -1.61
C LEU A 589 15.83 2.62 -2.20
N VAL A 590 16.08 2.61 -3.51
CA VAL A 590 16.78 3.69 -4.23
C VAL A 590 15.95 4.97 -4.27
N SER A 591 14.63 4.86 -4.45
CA SER A 591 13.73 6.03 -4.39
C SER A 591 13.64 6.63 -2.97
N LYS A 592 13.81 5.81 -1.92
CA LYS A 592 13.88 6.28 -0.53
C LYS A 592 15.20 7.00 -0.23
N ASP A 593 16.33 6.45 -0.65
CA ASP A 593 17.65 7.07 -0.50
C ASP A 593 18.60 6.67 -1.65
N ARG A 594 18.76 7.57 -2.61
CA ARG A 594 19.61 7.35 -3.79
C ARG A 594 21.09 7.17 -3.44
N ASN A 595 21.58 7.67 -2.30
CA ASN A 595 22.99 7.52 -1.92
C ASN A 595 23.34 6.10 -1.48
N LEU A 596 22.34 5.27 -1.19
CA LEU A 596 22.50 3.88 -0.75
C LEU A 596 23.22 3.02 -1.80
N VAL A 597 23.13 3.39 -3.09
CA VAL A 597 23.77 2.67 -4.20
C VAL A 597 25.30 2.61 -4.09
N ASN A 598 25.90 3.60 -3.41
CA ASN A 598 27.35 3.74 -3.26
C ASN A 598 27.89 3.21 -1.93
N GLU A 599 27.02 2.75 -1.03
CA GLU A 599 27.45 2.20 0.25
C GLU A 599 28.22 0.90 0.03
N GLN A 600 29.39 0.81 0.67
CA GLN A 600 30.29 -0.33 0.54
C GLN A 600 30.30 -1.16 1.83
N LYS A 601 30.36 -2.49 1.70
CA LYS A 601 30.67 -3.36 2.85
C LYS A 601 32.19 -3.40 3.11
N GLU A 602 32.64 -4.11 4.14
CA GLU A 602 34.05 -4.11 4.58
C GLU A 602 35.05 -4.56 3.52
N ASP A 603 34.63 -5.39 2.56
CA ASP A 603 35.44 -5.81 1.42
C ASP A 603 35.31 -4.89 0.19
N GLY A 604 34.66 -3.73 0.33
CA GLY A 604 34.52 -2.71 -0.71
C GLY A 604 33.32 -2.89 -1.65
N PHE A 605 32.53 -3.96 -1.53
CA PHE A 605 31.41 -4.19 -2.45
C PHE A 605 30.20 -3.31 -2.16
N ALA A 606 29.73 -2.63 -3.20
CA ALA A 606 28.46 -1.89 -3.25
C ALA A 606 27.33 -2.72 -3.88
N ALA A 607 26.09 -2.23 -3.80
CA ALA A 607 24.91 -2.96 -4.31
C ALA A 607 25.04 -3.34 -5.80
N LEU A 608 25.62 -2.46 -6.62
CA LEU A 608 25.86 -2.75 -8.03
C LEU A 608 26.82 -3.92 -8.24
N HIS A 609 27.88 -3.98 -7.44
CA HIS A 609 28.82 -5.10 -7.49
C HIS A 609 28.12 -6.42 -7.15
N VAL A 610 27.27 -6.42 -6.11
CA VAL A 610 26.51 -7.60 -5.70
C VAL A 610 25.52 -8.04 -6.79
N ALA A 611 24.81 -7.10 -7.42
CA ALA A 611 23.89 -7.39 -8.53
C ALA A 611 24.63 -7.94 -9.77
N ALA A 612 25.81 -7.38 -10.08
CA ALA A 612 26.66 -7.81 -11.19
C ALA A 612 27.23 -9.22 -10.99
N ILE A 613 27.66 -9.57 -9.75
CA ILE A 613 28.10 -10.93 -9.41
C ILE A 613 27.03 -11.97 -9.71
N ASN A 614 25.81 -11.68 -9.29
CA ASN A 614 24.72 -12.66 -9.28
C ASN A 614 23.88 -12.64 -10.55
N ASN A 615 24.27 -11.85 -11.55
CA ASN A 615 23.58 -11.79 -12.83
C ASN A 615 22.14 -11.29 -12.75
N TYR A 616 21.90 -10.33 -11.84
CA TYR A 616 20.60 -9.69 -11.71
C TYR A 616 20.55 -8.40 -12.51
N THR A 617 20.41 -8.54 -13.83
CA THR A 617 20.32 -7.39 -14.74
C THR A 617 19.28 -6.40 -14.29
N ASP A 618 18.06 -6.83 -13.95
CA ASP A 618 16.97 -5.91 -13.61
C ASP A 618 17.29 -5.06 -12.38
N VAL A 619 17.99 -5.62 -11.39
CA VAL A 619 18.53 -4.84 -10.27
C VAL A 619 19.62 -3.89 -10.74
N MET A 620 20.53 -4.33 -11.61
CA MET A 620 21.52 -3.42 -12.22
C MET A 620 20.85 -2.29 -13.01
N LYS A 621 19.75 -2.55 -13.73
CA LYS A 621 18.97 -1.54 -14.46
C LYS A 621 18.43 -0.49 -13.52
N VAL A 622 17.92 -0.92 -12.36
CA VAL A 622 17.43 -0.02 -11.31
C VAL A 622 18.57 0.80 -10.71
N LEU A 623 19.73 0.19 -10.49
CA LEU A 623 20.90 0.86 -9.92
C LEU A 623 21.63 1.80 -10.90
N LEU A 624 21.57 1.50 -12.21
CA LEU A 624 22.29 2.21 -13.29
C LEU A 624 21.39 2.99 -14.25
N GLU A 625 20.07 2.98 -14.05
CA GLU A 625 19.07 3.50 -15.00
C GLU A 625 19.27 3.00 -16.45
N LYS A 626 19.23 1.66 -16.73
CA LYS A 626 18.83 0.99 -18.03
C LYS A 626 19.31 -0.46 -18.27
N GLU A 627 18.79 -1.08 -19.37
CA GLU A 627 18.52 -2.51 -19.59
C GLU A 627 19.61 -3.48 -20.09
N ALA A 628 19.84 -4.64 -19.41
CA ALA A 628 20.33 -6.00 -19.84
C ALA A 628 21.88 -6.28 -19.91
N TYR A 629 22.37 -7.51 -20.17
CA TYR A 629 23.72 -8.00 -19.72
C TYR A 629 24.94 -7.58 -20.56
N MET A 630 24.83 -7.70 -21.90
CA MET A 630 25.72 -6.95 -22.80
C MET A 630 25.57 -5.48 -22.49
N ASP A 631 24.34 -5.06 -22.27
CA ASP A 631 24.07 -3.70 -21.90
C ASP A 631 24.69 -3.35 -20.56
N ALA A 632 25.01 -4.27 -19.64
CA ALA A 632 25.67 -3.93 -18.37
C ALA A 632 27.12 -3.50 -18.65
N VAL A 633 27.87 -4.27 -19.45
CA VAL A 633 29.22 -3.90 -19.89
C VAL A 633 29.17 -2.64 -20.77
N GLN A 634 28.21 -2.56 -21.70
CA GLN A 634 28.01 -1.38 -22.55
C GLN A 634 27.60 -0.13 -21.74
N LEU A 635 26.77 -0.29 -20.72
CA LEU A 635 26.23 0.77 -19.86
C LEU A 635 27.32 1.24 -18.90
N LEU A 636 28.10 0.34 -18.33
CA LEU A 636 29.30 0.68 -17.54
C LEU A 636 30.28 1.49 -18.40
N LEU A 637 30.62 1.01 -19.61
CA LEU A 637 31.52 1.72 -20.52
C LEU A 637 30.93 3.06 -21.01
N LYS A 638 29.63 3.11 -21.32
CA LYS A 638 28.91 4.35 -21.67
C LYS A 638 28.94 5.38 -20.56
N HIS A 639 28.96 4.94 -19.30
CA HIS A 639 29.08 5.79 -18.12
C HIS A 639 30.54 6.01 -17.67
N GLY A 640 31.53 5.66 -18.51
CA GLY A 640 32.93 5.98 -18.30
C GLY A 640 33.70 4.99 -17.43
N ALA A 641 33.24 3.74 -17.32
CA ALA A 641 34.04 2.69 -16.69
C ALA A 641 35.38 2.51 -17.44
N ASP A 642 36.47 2.41 -16.67
CA ASP A 642 37.80 2.22 -17.23
C ASP A 642 38.00 0.77 -17.69
N VAL A 643 38.03 0.59 -19.02
CA VAL A 643 38.22 -0.72 -19.67
C VAL A 643 39.60 -1.33 -19.41
N ASN A 644 40.56 -0.54 -18.94
CA ASN A 644 41.94 -0.95 -18.64
C ASN A 644 42.29 -0.87 -17.15
N ALA A 645 41.28 -0.72 -16.28
CA ALA A 645 41.46 -0.75 -14.83
C ALA A 645 42.15 -2.05 -14.40
N LYS A 646 43.05 -1.95 -13.43
CA LYS A 646 43.81 -3.09 -12.91
C LYS A 646 43.28 -3.51 -11.54
N ASP A 647 43.26 -4.81 -11.31
CA ASP A 647 43.10 -5.36 -9.97
C ASP A 647 44.44 -5.46 -9.21
N SER A 648 44.40 -6.12 -8.06
CA SER A 648 45.58 -6.34 -7.21
C SER A 648 46.63 -7.28 -7.81
N ASP A 649 46.28 -8.09 -8.82
CA ASP A 649 47.18 -9.00 -9.54
C ASP A 649 47.61 -8.42 -10.91
N GLY A 650 47.26 -7.16 -11.18
CA GLY A 650 47.55 -6.45 -12.43
C GLY A 650 46.67 -6.87 -13.61
N ASP A 651 45.66 -7.70 -13.37
CA ASP A 651 44.72 -8.17 -14.37
C ASP A 651 43.72 -7.07 -14.72
N ARG A 652 43.48 -6.94 -16.03
CA ARG A 652 42.48 -6.01 -16.60
C ARG A 652 41.22 -6.76 -16.97
N PRO A 653 40.09 -6.08 -17.24
CA PRO A 653 38.86 -6.74 -17.68
C PRO A 653 39.07 -7.78 -18.80
N LEU A 654 39.93 -7.50 -19.78
CA LEU A 654 40.24 -8.46 -20.85
C LEU A 654 41.00 -9.71 -20.36
N HIS A 655 41.92 -9.60 -19.38
CA HIS A 655 42.61 -10.75 -18.77
C HIS A 655 41.63 -11.65 -18.03
N ILE A 656 40.74 -10.99 -17.28
CA ILE A 656 39.71 -11.61 -16.46
C ILE A 656 38.75 -12.44 -17.33
N LEU A 657 38.28 -11.89 -18.44
CA LEU A 657 37.39 -12.58 -19.38
C LEU A 657 38.03 -13.83 -20.01
N MET A 658 39.36 -13.80 -20.20
CA MET A 658 40.10 -14.83 -20.91
C MET A 658 40.54 -15.99 -20.02
N CYS A 659 40.71 -15.77 -18.72
CA CYS A 659 41.21 -16.79 -17.80
C CYS A 659 40.24 -17.98 -17.67
N SER A 660 40.76 -19.20 -17.83
CA SER A 660 40.01 -20.46 -17.78
C SER A 660 40.29 -21.29 -16.53
N HIS A 661 41.04 -20.78 -15.56
CA HIS A 661 41.43 -21.51 -14.36
C HIS A 661 41.18 -20.69 -13.10
N THR A 662 40.18 -21.08 -12.32
CA THR A 662 40.26 -20.92 -10.86
C THR A 662 39.82 -22.23 -10.22
N GLN A 663 40.68 -22.78 -9.36
CA GLN A 663 40.32 -23.90 -8.50
C GLN A 663 39.29 -23.45 -7.46
N PRO A 664 38.35 -24.31 -7.04
CA PRO A 664 37.30 -23.92 -6.12
C PRO A 664 37.89 -23.60 -4.74
N GLY A 665 37.65 -22.39 -4.20
CA GLY A 665 37.75 -22.12 -2.76
C GLY A 665 38.72 -21.03 -2.29
N GLY A 666 39.13 -20.06 -3.12
CA GLY A 666 40.02 -18.96 -2.68
C GLY A 666 39.34 -17.60 -2.73
N GLN A 667 39.58 -16.71 -1.74
CA GLN A 667 39.05 -15.33 -1.68
C GLN A 667 39.31 -14.47 -2.94
N ARG A 668 40.19 -14.92 -3.84
CA ARG A 668 40.49 -14.30 -5.14
C ARG A 668 39.52 -14.71 -6.28
N GLU A 669 38.68 -15.74 -6.12
CA GLU A 669 37.61 -16.07 -7.07
C GLU A 669 36.56 -14.95 -7.18
N MET A 670 36.38 -14.18 -6.11
CA MET A 670 35.37 -13.13 -6.08
C MET A 670 35.66 -12.03 -7.10
N PHE A 671 36.91 -11.58 -7.23
CA PHE A 671 37.25 -10.38 -8.01
C PHE A 671 37.04 -10.53 -9.53
N LEU A 672 37.24 -11.72 -10.09
CA LEU A 672 36.97 -12.03 -11.51
C LEU A 672 35.48 -12.29 -11.82
N LEU A 673 34.73 -12.90 -10.88
CA LEU A 673 33.28 -13.04 -10.96
C LEU A 673 32.56 -11.67 -10.84
N LEU A 674 33.24 -10.67 -10.26
CA LEU A 674 32.69 -9.39 -9.83
C LEU A 674 32.54 -8.29 -10.89
N LEU A 675 33.24 -8.40 -12.02
CA LEU A 675 33.16 -7.38 -13.09
C LEU A 675 32.67 -7.94 -14.43
N ILE A 676 32.78 -9.25 -14.69
CA ILE A 676 32.45 -9.85 -16.01
C ILE A 676 31.75 -11.21 -15.89
N GLY A 677 31.32 -11.63 -14.69
CA GLY A 677 30.42 -12.78 -14.55
C GLY A 677 30.89 -14.06 -15.25
N ALA A 678 32.14 -14.50 -15.02
CA ALA A 678 32.52 -15.86 -15.37
C ALA A 678 31.88 -16.85 -14.38
N THR A 679 30.57 -17.06 -14.52
CA THR A 679 29.99 -18.34 -14.11
C THR A 679 30.64 -19.44 -14.97
N PRO A 680 30.70 -20.70 -14.50
CA PRO A 680 31.12 -21.84 -15.32
C PRO A 680 30.28 -22.05 -16.60
N ARG A 681 29.28 -21.19 -16.88
CA ARG A 681 28.24 -21.37 -17.90
C ARG A 681 28.22 -20.33 -19.02
N VAL A 682 29.13 -19.35 -19.08
CA VAL A 682 29.22 -18.47 -20.26
C VAL A 682 29.78 -19.27 -21.45
N LYS A 683 28.94 -19.47 -22.47
CA LYS A 683 29.29 -20.19 -23.70
C LYS A 683 30.49 -19.52 -24.38
N ALA A 684 31.35 -20.30 -25.02
CA ALA A 684 32.56 -19.78 -25.67
C ALA A 684 32.26 -18.65 -26.66
N GLU A 685 31.14 -18.72 -27.37
CA GLU A 685 30.68 -17.68 -28.31
C GLU A 685 30.43 -16.32 -27.64
N GLU A 686 29.93 -16.33 -26.41
CA GLU A 686 29.58 -15.10 -25.68
C GLU A 686 30.82 -14.42 -25.10
N ARG A 687 31.83 -15.20 -24.69
CA ARG A 687 33.15 -14.65 -24.31
C ARG A 687 33.84 -13.96 -25.49
N VAL A 688 33.75 -14.55 -26.69
CA VAL A 688 34.28 -13.93 -27.91
C VAL A 688 33.58 -12.59 -28.18
N ARG A 689 32.24 -12.52 -28.05
CA ARG A 689 31.50 -11.27 -28.27
C ARG A 689 31.89 -10.17 -27.28
N ILE A 690 31.96 -10.48 -25.99
CA ILE A 690 32.35 -9.51 -24.96
C ILE A 690 33.80 -9.05 -25.19
N ALA A 691 34.70 -9.97 -25.55
CA ALA A 691 36.10 -9.64 -25.85
C ALA A 691 36.23 -8.66 -27.02
N CYS A 692 35.52 -8.93 -28.13
CA CYS A 692 35.48 -8.02 -29.28
C CYS A 692 34.95 -6.65 -28.89
N TYR A 693 33.93 -6.58 -28.04
CA TYR A 693 33.36 -5.32 -27.58
C TYR A 693 34.33 -4.53 -26.69
N LEU A 694 34.99 -5.17 -25.72
CA LEU A 694 36.02 -4.54 -24.90
C LEU A 694 37.18 -3.99 -25.75
N LEU A 695 37.60 -4.74 -26.77
CA LEU A 695 38.64 -4.31 -27.72
C LEU A 695 38.21 -3.08 -28.53
N GLN A 696 36.95 -3.03 -28.98
CA GLN A 696 36.37 -1.85 -29.63
C GLN A 696 36.29 -0.64 -28.70
N ALA A 697 36.05 -0.87 -27.41
CA ALA A 697 36.02 0.15 -26.37
C ALA A 697 37.42 0.60 -25.90
N GLY A 698 38.51 0.04 -26.45
CA GLY A 698 39.88 0.45 -26.16
C GLY A 698 40.63 -0.42 -25.16
N ALA A 699 40.16 -1.64 -24.86
CA ALA A 699 40.93 -2.62 -24.11
C ALA A 699 42.25 -2.95 -24.84
N ASP A 700 43.36 -3.01 -24.11
CA ASP A 700 44.67 -3.35 -24.67
C ASP A 700 44.88 -4.89 -24.70
N PRO A 701 44.94 -5.53 -25.88
CA PRO A 701 45.19 -6.97 -26.01
C PRO A 701 46.63 -7.38 -25.68
N GLU A 702 47.58 -6.44 -25.74
CA GLU A 702 49.02 -6.70 -25.53
C GLU A 702 49.48 -6.31 -24.13
N ALA A 703 48.60 -5.68 -23.35
CA ALA A 703 48.85 -5.37 -21.96
C ALA A 703 49.18 -6.66 -21.20
N ARG A 704 50.23 -6.61 -20.38
CA ARG A 704 50.63 -7.70 -19.49
C ARG A 704 50.14 -7.43 -18.06
N ASN A 705 49.75 -8.48 -17.37
CA ASN A 705 49.50 -8.48 -15.92
C ASN A 705 50.81 -8.55 -15.13
N ASP A 706 50.74 -8.61 -13.79
CA ASP A 706 51.94 -8.62 -12.94
C ASP A 706 52.72 -9.94 -13.06
N ASN A 707 52.08 -11.00 -13.57
CA ASN A 707 52.71 -12.26 -13.96
C ASN A 707 53.34 -12.22 -15.36
N GLY A 708 53.32 -11.06 -16.01
CA GLY A 708 53.92 -10.87 -17.33
C GLY A 708 53.19 -11.57 -18.46
N LYS A 709 51.92 -11.97 -18.33
CA LYS A 709 51.13 -12.62 -19.40
C LYS A 709 50.12 -11.67 -20.01
N THR A 710 49.85 -11.80 -21.31
CA THR A 710 48.73 -11.10 -21.98
C THR A 710 47.41 -11.84 -21.77
N ALA A 711 46.28 -11.16 -22.01
CA ALA A 711 44.95 -11.75 -21.89
C ALA A 711 44.79 -13.02 -22.77
N LEU A 712 45.35 -13.03 -23.98
CA LEU A 712 45.29 -14.19 -24.88
C LEU A 712 46.21 -15.33 -24.41
N GLU A 713 47.35 -15.02 -23.78
CA GLU A 713 48.27 -16.01 -23.19
C GLU A 713 47.68 -16.65 -21.91
N VAL A 714 46.77 -15.96 -21.24
CA VAL A 714 46.02 -16.45 -20.05
C VAL A 714 44.84 -17.35 -20.45
N CYS A 715 44.40 -17.31 -21.72
CA CYS A 715 43.27 -18.11 -22.19
C CYS A 715 43.64 -19.57 -22.48
N GLY A 716 43.04 -20.51 -21.76
CA GLY A 716 43.21 -21.95 -22.01
C GLY A 716 42.33 -22.53 -23.12
N ASN A 717 41.46 -21.74 -23.76
CA ASN A 717 40.58 -22.20 -24.84
C ASN A 717 41.03 -21.65 -26.20
N GLN A 718 41.65 -22.52 -27.01
CA GLN A 718 42.23 -22.12 -28.30
C GLN A 718 41.19 -21.58 -29.29
N THR A 719 39.96 -22.11 -29.28
CA THR A 719 38.88 -21.63 -30.16
C THR A 719 38.51 -20.18 -29.87
N ILE A 720 38.53 -19.77 -28.59
CA ILE A 720 38.27 -18.38 -28.20
C ILE A 720 39.43 -17.49 -28.67
N VAL A 721 40.66 -17.93 -28.42
CA VAL A 721 41.89 -17.22 -28.85
C VAL A 721 41.88 -16.98 -30.36
N ASP A 722 41.57 -18.01 -31.15
CA ASP A 722 41.59 -17.92 -32.62
C ASP A 722 40.51 -16.95 -33.14
N ASN A 723 39.32 -16.97 -32.54
CA ASN A 723 38.25 -16.04 -32.93
C ASN A 723 38.57 -14.59 -32.57
N VAL A 724 39.17 -14.34 -31.40
CA VAL A 724 39.60 -12.98 -31.00
C VAL A 724 40.78 -12.50 -31.85
N LYS A 725 41.73 -13.38 -32.19
CA LYS A 725 42.83 -13.06 -33.12
C LYS A 725 42.30 -12.71 -34.51
N ARG A 726 41.37 -13.50 -35.06
CA ARG A 726 40.71 -13.19 -36.34
C ARG A 726 40.04 -11.82 -36.32
N PHE A 727 39.39 -11.47 -35.21
CA PHE A 727 38.78 -10.15 -35.05
C PHE A 727 39.83 -9.02 -35.03
N LEU A 728 40.94 -9.19 -34.31
CA LEU A 728 42.04 -8.22 -34.27
C LEU A 728 42.72 -8.06 -35.64
N ASP A 729 42.87 -9.15 -36.39
CA ASP A 729 43.46 -9.14 -37.73
C ASP A 729 42.53 -8.47 -38.76
N ALA A 730 41.21 -8.62 -38.60
CA ALA A 730 40.21 -7.91 -39.38
C ALA A 730 40.11 -6.41 -39.06
N ASN A 731 40.64 -5.94 -37.91
CA ASN A 731 40.53 -4.56 -37.44
C ASN A 731 41.90 -3.93 -37.12
N PRO A 732 42.78 -3.70 -38.12
CA PRO A 732 44.15 -3.21 -37.91
C PRO A 732 44.24 -1.78 -37.35
N VAL A 733 43.15 -1.01 -37.39
CA VAL A 733 43.06 0.35 -36.81
C VAL A 733 43.09 0.31 -35.28
N LEU A 734 42.49 -0.72 -34.67
CA LEU A 734 42.50 -0.91 -33.21
C LEU A 734 43.94 -1.07 -32.68
N ARG A 735 44.77 -1.85 -33.39
CA ARG A 735 46.21 -1.99 -33.09
C ARG A 735 46.99 -0.66 -33.15
N ARG A 736 46.54 0.31 -33.94
CA ARG A 736 47.23 1.62 -34.12
C ARG A 736 46.79 2.66 -33.10
N GLN A 737 45.52 2.71 -32.73
CA GLN A 737 45.02 3.60 -31.66
C GLN A 737 45.63 3.25 -30.29
N GLN A 738 45.92 1.96 -30.05
CA GLN A 738 46.47 1.43 -28.79
C GLN A 738 47.98 1.72 -28.58
N ARG A 739 48.77 1.86 -29.66
CA ARG A 739 50.18 2.32 -29.56
C ARG A 739 50.28 3.78 -29.14
N ALA A 740 49.24 4.58 -29.38
CA ALA A 740 49.19 5.98 -28.98
C ALA A 740 48.78 6.16 -27.50
N THR A 741 47.87 5.32 -26.98
CA THR A 741 47.48 5.33 -25.55
C THR A 741 48.58 4.79 -24.65
N SER A 742 49.24 3.70 -25.02
CA SER A 742 50.43 3.19 -24.30
C SER A 742 51.61 4.17 -24.31
N ALA A 743 51.79 4.95 -25.38
CA ALA A 743 52.76 6.04 -25.44
C ALA A 743 52.35 7.26 -24.59
N ALA A 744 51.04 7.53 -24.45
CA ALA A 744 50.52 8.58 -23.57
C ALA A 744 50.62 8.18 -22.08
N GLU A 745 50.34 6.92 -21.75
CA GLU A 745 50.57 6.35 -20.41
C GLU A 745 52.06 6.27 -20.06
N ALA A 746 52.93 5.94 -21.03
CA ALA A 746 54.39 6.01 -20.84
C ALA A 746 54.89 7.44 -20.59
N ARG A 747 54.22 8.46 -21.14
CA ARG A 747 54.48 9.88 -20.82
C ARG A 747 53.95 10.29 -19.45
N GLN A 748 52.86 9.69 -18.95
CA GLN A 748 52.39 9.90 -17.57
C GLN A 748 53.26 9.20 -16.52
N ARG A 749 53.93 8.08 -16.88
CA ARG A 749 54.88 7.35 -16.02
C ARG A 749 56.15 8.12 -15.66
N SER A 750 56.44 9.28 -16.27
CA SER A 750 57.57 10.14 -15.84
C SER A 750 57.18 11.25 -14.84
N SER A 751 55.97 11.25 -14.27
CA SER A 751 55.49 12.29 -13.35
C SER A 751 55.19 11.83 -11.91
N THR A 752 55.88 10.81 -11.41
CA THR A 752 55.85 10.47 -9.97
C THR A 752 56.38 11.59 -9.05
N ALA A 753 56.83 12.71 -9.61
CA ALA A 753 57.17 13.94 -8.90
C ALA A 753 55.94 14.78 -8.45
N ASP A 754 54.75 14.58 -9.02
CA ASP A 754 53.61 15.51 -8.79
C ASP A 754 52.80 15.23 -7.50
N ASN A 755 53.03 14.11 -6.81
CA ASN A 755 52.36 13.81 -5.53
C ASN A 755 53.18 14.18 -4.28
N LEU A 756 54.37 14.73 -4.46
CA LEU A 756 55.22 15.18 -3.36
C LEU A 756 54.99 16.67 -3.09
N CYS A 757 55.03 17.04 -1.82
CA CYS A 757 54.94 18.43 -1.39
C CYS A 757 56.01 19.25 -2.08
N ARG A 758 55.62 20.26 -2.84
CA ARG A 758 56.55 21.12 -3.58
C ARG A 758 57.54 21.90 -2.71
N LYS A 759 57.32 21.96 -1.39
CA LYS A 759 58.20 22.65 -0.42
C LYS A 759 59.26 21.72 0.19
N CYS A 760 58.91 20.48 0.52
CA CYS A 760 59.86 19.54 1.14
C CYS A 760 60.27 18.37 0.24
N CYS A 761 59.60 18.15 -0.89
CA CYS A 761 59.94 17.17 -1.93
C CYS A 761 59.99 15.69 -1.50
N PHE A 762 59.70 15.33 -0.24
CA PHE A 762 59.68 13.93 0.22
C PHE A 762 58.41 13.52 1.00
N ARG A 763 57.53 14.46 1.36
CA ARG A 763 56.23 14.14 2.01
C ARG A 763 55.09 14.28 1.00
N PRO A 764 53.99 13.52 1.11
CA PRO A 764 52.85 13.64 0.20
C PRO A 764 52.20 15.04 0.24
N ALA A 765 51.83 15.58 -0.92
CA ALA A 765 51.01 16.79 -1.01
C ALA A 765 49.56 16.48 -0.61
N ASN A 766 49.14 16.87 0.59
CA ASN A 766 47.86 16.48 1.18
C ASN A 766 46.97 17.65 1.64
N VAL A 767 47.38 18.90 1.39
CA VAL A 767 46.57 20.09 1.65
C VAL A 767 45.82 20.48 0.38
N LEU A 768 44.49 20.61 0.49
CA LEU A 768 43.60 21.00 -0.60
C LEU A 768 43.55 22.52 -0.74
N ILE A 769 43.87 23.04 -1.93
CA ILE A 769 43.76 24.47 -2.25
C ILE A 769 42.41 24.73 -2.91
N VAL A 770 41.58 25.56 -2.28
CA VAL A 770 40.25 25.96 -2.77
C VAL A 770 40.37 27.30 -3.52
N PRO A 771 39.68 27.53 -4.65
CA PRO A 771 38.62 26.71 -5.26
C PRO A 771 39.08 25.69 -6.31
N CYS A 772 40.36 25.65 -6.67
CA CYS A 772 40.85 24.85 -7.80
C CYS A 772 41.02 23.34 -7.50
N GLY A 773 40.93 22.91 -6.24
CA GLY A 773 40.96 21.50 -5.84
C GLY A 773 42.33 20.82 -5.90
N HIS A 774 43.39 21.55 -6.24
CA HIS A 774 44.74 20.99 -6.35
C HIS A 774 45.39 20.74 -4.98
N LYS A 775 46.23 19.72 -4.89
CA LYS A 775 47.06 19.42 -3.71
C LYS A 775 48.52 19.64 -4.06
N ALA A 776 49.16 20.66 -3.48
CA ALA A 776 50.55 21.04 -3.83
C ALA A 776 51.54 20.97 -2.66
N VAL A 777 51.07 21.00 -1.41
CA VAL A 777 51.92 21.05 -0.22
C VAL A 777 51.44 20.09 0.88
N CYS A 778 52.36 19.66 1.75
CA CYS A 778 52.02 18.84 2.91
C CYS A 778 51.57 19.71 4.10
N ILE A 779 50.76 19.15 4.98
CA ILE A 779 50.23 19.82 6.19
C ILE A 779 51.33 20.49 7.02
N SER A 780 52.50 19.84 7.18
CA SER A 780 53.60 20.40 7.96
C SER A 780 54.26 21.62 7.29
N CYS A 781 54.33 21.63 5.95
CA CYS A 781 54.89 22.74 5.18
C CYS A 781 53.93 23.92 5.04
N CYS A 782 52.63 23.69 5.22
CA CYS A 782 51.58 24.70 5.20
C CYS A 782 51.50 25.50 6.52
N LYS A 783 52.04 24.95 7.63
CA LYS A 783 52.02 25.59 8.96
C LYS A 783 53.24 26.47 9.25
N THR A 784 54.26 26.45 8.41
CA THR A 784 55.40 27.36 8.49
C THR A 784 55.15 28.53 7.56
N ARG A 785 55.02 29.74 8.14
CA ARG A 785 54.66 31.02 7.52
C ARG A 785 55.01 31.15 6.04
#